data_AF-A0A8K0HYU7-F1
#
_entry.id   AF-A0A8K0HYU7-F1
#
_cell.length_a   1.000
_cell.length_b   1.000
_cell.length_c   1.000
_cell.angle_alpha   90.00
_cell.angle_beta   90.00
_cell.angle_gamma   90.00
#
_symmetry.space_group_name_H-M   'P 1'
#
loop_
_entity.id
_entity.type
_entity.pdbx_description
1 polymer ?
#
loop_
_entity_poly.entity_id
_entity_poly.type
_entity_poly.pdbx_seq_one_letter_code
_entity_poly.pdbx_strand_id
1 'polypeptide(L)'
;MERVSSTAILPEAFQGARDDITEQMGLVWQQIKAPVIVPLLRLTVFLCLAMSVMLFVEKVYMAVVIVIVKLLGKPPEKRYKWEPMRDDLELGNSAYPMVLLQIPMYNEKEDLVELECQRWASKGINIKYEIRDNRNGYKAGALKEGMKHSYVKDCDYVAIFDADFQPEPDFLFRTIPFLVHNPELALVQARWKFVNSDECLMTRMQEMSLDYHFTVEQEVGSSTHAFFGFNGTAGVWRISALREAGGWKDRTTVEDMDLAVRASLKGWKFVFLGDLKVKSELPSALKAYRYQQHRWSCGPANLFRKMFLEIARNKKVSLFKKVHVIYNFFFVRKIVAHIVTFVFYCLVIPATVLVPEVEIPKWGAVYIPSIITLLNAVGTPRSLHLLVFWILFENVMSLHRTKATFIGLLEAGRVNEWVVTEKLGDALKMKMAAKAARKLRIRMGDRMQEMSLDYHFTVEQEVGSSTHAFFGFNGTAGVWRISALREAGGWKDRTTVEDMDLAVRASLKGWKFVFLGDLKVKSELPSALKAYRYQQHRWSCGPANLFRKMFLEIARNKKVSLFKKVHVIYNFFFVRKIVAHIVTFVFYCLVIPATVLVPEVEIPKWGAVYIPSIITLLNAVGTPRSLHLLVFWILFENVMSLHRTKATFIGLLEAGRVNEWVVTEKLGDALKMKMAAKAARKLRIRMGDRLHLLELGVGAYLFFCGCYDVAFGKNHYYIFLFLQATAFFIVGFGYVGTFVSHS
;
A
#
# COMPACT_ATOMS: atom_id res chain seq x y z
N MET A 1 36.55 -44.42 -64.89
CA MET A 1 36.79 -45.67 -64.15
C MET A 1 37.18 -45.27 -62.72
N GLU A 2 36.57 -45.96 -61.75
CA GLU A 2 36.65 -45.93 -60.28
C GLU A 2 37.67 -45.08 -59.46
N ARG A 3 37.12 -44.51 -58.37
CA ARG A 3 37.52 -44.48 -56.93
C ARG A 3 38.60 -43.53 -56.34
N VAL A 4 38.08 -42.68 -55.43
CA VAL A 4 38.40 -42.49 -53.98
C VAL A 4 39.75 -41.88 -53.54
N SER A 5 39.68 -40.73 -52.84
CA SER A 5 40.20 -40.48 -51.46
C SER A 5 39.85 -39.03 -51.02
N SER A 6 38.91 -38.78 -50.09
CA SER A 6 39.14 -38.47 -48.64
C SER A 6 40.43 -37.68 -48.36
N THR A 7 40.48 -36.54 -47.66
CA THR A 7 39.83 -36.19 -46.37
C THR A 7 40.08 -34.71 -46.00
N ALA A 8 39.09 -34.09 -45.32
CA ALA A 8 39.15 -32.99 -44.32
C ALA A 8 39.44 -31.54 -44.83
N ILE A 9 38.74 -30.47 -44.39
CA ILE A 9 38.26 -30.11 -43.05
C ILE A 9 36.99 -29.19 -43.10
N LEU A 10 35.92 -29.67 -42.46
CA LEU A 10 34.77 -29.04 -41.75
C LEU A 10 33.95 -27.82 -42.27
N PRO A 11 32.62 -27.78 -41.97
CA PRO A 11 31.61 -26.94 -42.64
C PRO A 11 31.09 -25.74 -41.81
N GLU A 12 30.78 -24.63 -42.49
CA GLU A 12 29.96 -23.50 -42.01
C GLU A 12 28.46 -23.86 -41.98
N ALA A 13 28.08 -24.94 -41.30
CA ALA A 13 26.69 -25.39 -41.22
C ALA A 13 26.19 -25.40 -39.77
N PHE A 14 26.18 -24.25 -39.09
CA PHE A 14 25.47 -24.10 -37.80
C PHE A 14 25.00 -22.64 -37.51
N GLN A 15 24.65 -21.86 -38.55
CA GLN A 15 23.96 -20.57 -38.37
C GLN A 15 22.57 -20.49 -39.06
N GLY A 16 22.27 -21.32 -40.07
CA GLY A 16 21.03 -21.21 -40.84
C GLY A 16 19.73 -21.74 -40.20
N ALA A 17 19.78 -22.47 -39.08
CA ALA A 17 18.58 -23.09 -38.50
C ALA A 17 17.83 -22.20 -37.48
N ARG A 18 18.47 -21.14 -36.96
CA ARG A 18 17.87 -20.24 -35.96
C ARG A 18 17.12 -19.07 -36.60
N ASP A 19 17.60 -18.58 -37.74
CA ASP A 19 16.99 -17.47 -38.46
C ASP A 19 15.68 -17.88 -39.15
N ASP A 20 15.60 -19.12 -39.66
CA ASP A 20 14.42 -19.66 -40.34
C ASP A 20 13.19 -19.80 -39.40
N ILE A 21 13.38 -20.23 -38.15
CA ILE A 21 12.27 -20.30 -37.17
C ILE A 21 11.77 -18.89 -36.82
N THR A 22 12.66 -17.91 -36.71
CA THR A 22 12.31 -16.55 -36.31
C THR A 22 11.59 -15.82 -37.44
N GLU A 23 12.00 -16.03 -38.69
CA GLU A 23 11.29 -15.54 -39.88
C GLU A 23 9.95 -16.25 -40.11
N GLN A 24 9.89 -17.58 -39.94
CA GLN A 24 8.63 -18.33 -40.03
C GLN A 24 7.64 -17.89 -38.94
N MET A 25 8.09 -17.69 -37.70
CA MET A 25 7.25 -17.14 -36.63
C MET A 25 6.82 -15.71 -36.93
N GLY A 26 7.67 -14.89 -37.57
CA GLY A 26 7.34 -13.55 -38.03
C GLY A 26 6.26 -13.53 -39.12
N LEU A 27 6.34 -14.44 -40.10
CA LEU A 27 5.36 -14.59 -41.17
C LEU A 27 4.01 -15.10 -40.64
N VAL A 28 4.01 -16.10 -39.76
CA VAL A 28 2.79 -16.59 -39.08
C VAL A 28 2.18 -15.50 -38.21
N TRP A 29 3.00 -14.72 -37.50
CA TRP A 29 2.53 -13.57 -36.73
C TRP A 29 1.87 -12.53 -37.63
N GLN A 30 2.44 -12.19 -38.79
CA GLN A 30 1.81 -11.26 -39.74
C GLN A 30 0.50 -11.81 -40.33
N GLN A 31 0.45 -13.10 -40.65
CA GLN A 31 -0.74 -13.77 -41.17
C GLN A 31 -1.89 -13.85 -40.14
N ILE A 32 -1.59 -13.89 -38.84
CA ILE A 32 -2.60 -13.87 -37.77
C ILE A 32 -2.94 -12.44 -37.32
N LYS A 33 -1.94 -11.56 -37.27
CA LYS A 33 -2.06 -10.20 -36.73
C LYS A 33 -3.07 -9.37 -37.52
N ALA A 34 -2.92 -9.32 -38.84
CA ALA A 34 -3.74 -8.46 -39.70
C ALA A 34 -5.22 -8.89 -39.78
N PRO A 35 -5.58 -10.17 -40.00
CA PRO A 35 -6.98 -10.58 -40.13
C PRO A 35 -7.69 -10.87 -38.80
N VAL A 36 -6.96 -11.18 -37.71
CA VAL A 36 -7.59 -11.60 -36.45
C VAL A 36 -7.33 -10.62 -35.31
N ILE A 37 -6.06 -10.33 -35.00
CA ILE A 37 -5.70 -9.53 -33.81
C ILE A 37 -6.14 -8.07 -33.99
N VAL A 38 -5.87 -7.46 -35.14
CA VAL A 38 -6.20 -6.04 -35.39
C VAL A 38 -7.72 -5.79 -35.32
N PRO A 39 -8.61 -6.56 -36.01
CA PRO A 39 -10.05 -6.36 -35.89
C PRO A 39 -10.59 -6.61 -34.49
N LEU A 40 -10.10 -7.65 -33.80
CA LEU A 40 -10.52 -7.96 -32.43
C LEU A 40 -10.12 -6.85 -31.46
N LEU A 41 -8.91 -6.33 -31.58
CA LEU A 41 -8.42 -5.24 -30.75
C LEU A 41 -9.18 -3.94 -31.04
N ARG A 42 -9.47 -3.62 -32.31
CA ARG A 42 -10.32 -2.47 -32.69
C ARG A 42 -11.72 -2.57 -32.10
N LEU A 43 -12.35 -3.74 -32.17
CA LEU A 43 -13.65 -3.98 -31.55
C LEU A 43 -13.57 -3.80 -30.02
N THR A 44 -12.52 -4.33 -29.40
CA THR A 44 -12.32 -4.21 -27.94
C THR A 44 -12.09 -2.76 -27.51
N VAL A 45 -11.32 -1.98 -28.29
CA VAL A 45 -11.15 -0.53 -28.10
C VAL A 45 -12.50 0.17 -28.18
N PHE A 46 -13.29 -0.10 -29.23
CA PHE A 46 -14.62 0.50 -29.39
C PHE A 46 -15.53 0.21 -28.19
N LEU A 47 -15.59 -1.05 -27.74
CA LEU A 47 -16.36 -1.44 -26.56
C LEU A 47 -15.89 -0.73 -25.29
N CYS A 48 -14.57 -0.60 -25.10
CA CYS A 48 -14.00 0.12 -23.96
C CYS A 48 -14.31 1.63 -24.00
N LEU A 49 -14.27 2.24 -25.19
CA LEU A 49 -14.63 3.65 -25.37
C LEU A 49 -16.12 3.88 -25.07
N ALA A 50 -17.01 3.02 -25.58
CA ALA A 50 -18.44 3.09 -25.30
C ALA A 50 -18.71 2.97 -23.78
N MET A 51 -18.11 1.98 -23.12
CA MET A 51 -18.19 1.82 -21.66
C MET A 51 -17.61 3.03 -20.89
N SER A 52 -16.53 3.63 -21.38
CA SER A 52 -15.93 4.82 -20.78
C SER A 52 -16.86 6.04 -20.89
N VAL A 53 -17.54 6.21 -22.02
CA VAL A 53 -18.57 7.25 -22.20
C VAL A 53 -19.75 7.01 -21.26
N MET A 54 -20.21 5.77 -21.09
CA MET A 54 -21.29 5.45 -20.15
C MET A 54 -20.93 5.87 -18.71
N LEU A 55 -19.71 5.56 -18.26
CA LEU A 55 -19.23 5.98 -16.95
C LEU A 55 -19.10 7.50 -16.85
N PHE A 56 -18.58 8.14 -17.90
CA PHE A 56 -18.42 9.59 -17.94
C PHE A 56 -19.76 10.29 -17.77
N VAL A 57 -20.79 9.87 -18.53
CA VAL A 57 -22.15 10.43 -18.44
C VAL A 57 -22.72 10.28 -17.03
N GLU A 58 -22.58 9.10 -16.42
CA GLU A 58 -23.04 8.88 -15.04
C GLU A 58 -22.31 9.77 -14.04
N LYS A 59 -20.98 9.93 -14.16
CA LYS A 59 -20.18 10.77 -13.26
C LYS A 59 -20.50 12.25 -13.42
N VAL A 60 -20.70 12.71 -14.66
CA VAL A 60 -21.13 14.09 -14.94
C VAL A 60 -22.54 14.33 -14.38
N TYR A 61 -23.48 13.41 -14.60
CA TYR A 61 -24.83 13.49 -14.02
C TYR A 61 -24.77 13.64 -12.50
N MET A 62 -24.01 12.77 -11.82
CA MET A 62 -23.84 12.84 -10.37
C MET A 62 -23.24 14.17 -9.91
N ALA A 63 -22.22 14.66 -10.61
CA ALA A 63 -21.56 15.93 -10.31
C ALA A 63 -22.50 17.13 -10.48
N VAL A 64 -23.28 17.18 -11.56
CA VAL A 64 -24.25 18.24 -11.80
C VAL A 64 -25.34 18.22 -10.72
N VAL A 65 -25.89 17.04 -10.43
CA VAL A 65 -26.97 16.93 -9.43
C VAL A 65 -26.47 17.29 -8.03
N ILE A 66 -25.28 16.84 -7.61
CA ILE A 66 -24.77 17.20 -6.29
C ILE A 66 -24.50 18.70 -6.18
N VAL A 67 -23.98 19.35 -7.23
CA VAL A 67 -23.78 20.80 -7.26
C VAL A 67 -25.12 21.53 -7.13
N ILE A 68 -26.14 21.13 -7.89
CA ILE A 68 -27.50 21.69 -7.78
C ILE A 68 -28.05 21.49 -6.36
N VAL A 69 -27.88 20.31 -5.77
CA VAL A 69 -28.36 20.01 -4.41
C VAL A 69 -27.62 20.85 -3.37
N LYS A 70 -26.31 21.07 -3.51
CA LYS A 70 -25.55 21.91 -2.57
C LYS A 70 -25.87 23.40 -2.72
N LEU A 71 -26.20 23.88 -3.93
CA LEU A 71 -26.52 25.29 -4.19
C LEU A 71 -27.99 25.64 -3.92
N LEU A 72 -28.92 24.78 -4.32
CA LEU A 72 -30.36 25.05 -4.33
C LEU A 72 -31.17 24.09 -3.43
N GLY A 73 -30.58 22.96 -3.04
CA GLY A 73 -31.27 21.92 -2.30
C GLY A 73 -31.51 22.30 -0.84
N LYS A 74 -32.69 21.93 -0.34
CA LYS A 74 -32.97 21.97 1.10
C LYS A 74 -32.24 20.81 1.79
N PRO A 75 -31.64 21.04 2.96
CA PRO A 75 -31.03 19.97 3.77
C PRO A 75 -32.11 18.94 4.16
N PRO A 76 -31.72 17.68 4.42
CA PRO A 76 -32.68 16.60 4.71
C PRO A 76 -33.72 16.98 5.77
N GLU A 77 -33.31 17.69 6.82
CA GLU A 77 -34.15 18.14 7.93
C GLU A 77 -35.31 19.01 7.44
N LYS A 78 -35.02 19.96 6.54
CA LYS A 78 -36.04 20.84 5.95
C LYS A 78 -36.90 20.13 4.89
N ARG A 79 -36.35 19.12 4.20
CA ARG A 79 -37.08 18.36 3.18
C ARG A 79 -38.13 17.44 3.79
N TYR A 80 -37.82 16.85 4.93
CA TYR A 80 -38.65 15.83 5.58
C TYR A 80 -39.35 16.33 6.86
N LYS A 81 -39.41 17.66 7.06
CA LYS A 81 -40.04 18.30 8.23
C LYS A 81 -39.58 17.64 9.54
N TRP A 82 -38.27 17.53 9.69
CA TRP A 82 -37.65 16.99 10.89
C TRP A 82 -37.92 17.90 12.07
N GLU A 83 -38.43 17.34 13.16
CA GLU A 83 -38.57 18.00 14.45
C GLU A 83 -37.86 17.14 15.51
N PRO A 84 -37.11 17.76 16.44
CA PRO A 84 -36.47 16.99 17.51
C PRO A 84 -37.54 16.32 18.38
N MET A 85 -37.30 15.06 18.74
CA MET A 85 -38.12 14.41 19.76
C MET A 85 -37.98 15.20 21.07
N ARG A 86 -39.12 15.45 21.73
CA ARG A 86 -39.12 16.02 23.08
C ARG A 86 -38.58 14.97 24.04
N ASP A 87 -37.71 15.35 24.96
CA ASP A 87 -37.21 14.45 26.00
C ASP A 87 -38.39 13.95 26.83
N ASP A 88 -38.66 12.66 26.74
CA ASP A 88 -39.55 11.99 27.68
C ASP A 88 -38.73 11.62 28.93
N LEU A 89 -38.68 12.56 29.88
CA LEU A 89 -37.94 12.42 31.14
C LEU A 89 -38.36 11.19 31.95
N GLU A 90 -39.54 10.60 31.66
CA GLU A 90 -40.06 9.43 32.38
C GLU A 90 -39.44 8.10 31.95
N LEU A 91 -38.80 8.01 30.76
CA LEU A 91 -38.34 6.73 30.19
C LEU A 91 -36.85 6.41 30.37
N GLY A 92 -36.00 7.39 30.67
CA GLY A 92 -34.56 7.19 30.95
C GLY A 92 -33.76 6.46 29.85
N ASN A 93 -32.44 6.32 30.03
CA ASN A 93 -31.53 5.60 29.10
C ASN A 93 -31.77 4.08 29.04
N SER A 94 -32.78 3.57 29.76
CA SER A 94 -33.09 2.14 29.96
C SER A 94 -34.08 1.58 28.92
N ALA A 95 -34.60 2.41 28.02
CA ALA A 95 -35.83 2.13 27.26
C ALA A 95 -35.67 1.33 25.94
N TYR A 96 -34.46 1.15 25.42
CA TYR A 96 -34.27 0.51 24.10
C TYR A 96 -33.63 -0.88 24.23
N PRO A 97 -34.30 -1.97 23.79
CA PRO A 97 -33.69 -3.29 23.82
C PRO A 97 -32.51 -3.35 22.83
N MET A 98 -31.31 -3.52 23.36
CA MET A 98 -30.12 -3.80 22.56
C MET A 98 -29.94 -5.31 22.44
N VAL A 99 -29.65 -5.77 21.23
CA VAL A 99 -29.47 -7.20 20.96
C VAL A 99 -28.15 -7.41 20.27
N LEU A 100 -27.28 -8.19 20.89
CA LEU A 100 -26.06 -8.65 20.28
C LEU A 100 -26.29 -10.03 19.66
N LEU A 101 -26.39 -10.06 18.33
CA LEU A 101 -26.55 -11.27 17.55
C LEU A 101 -25.17 -11.82 17.17
N GLN A 102 -24.78 -12.92 17.77
CA GLN A 102 -23.51 -13.57 17.46
C GLN A 102 -23.69 -14.70 16.45
N ILE A 103 -22.87 -14.66 15.38
CA ILE A 103 -22.71 -15.81 14.49
C ILE A 103 -21.77 -16.80 15.21
N PRO A 104 -22.11 -18.09 15.32
CA PRO A 104 -21.29 -19.07 16.03
C PRO A 104 -19.85 -19.08 15.53
N MET A 105 -18.92 -18.96 16.48
CA MET A 105 -17.48 -18.93 16.19
C MET A 105 -16.76 -20.18 16.69
N TYR A 106 -17.38 -20.96 17.58
CA TYR A 106 -16.86 -22.20 18.16
C TYR A 106 -15.43 -22.02 18.70
N ASN A 107 -15.20 -20.95 19.47
CA ASN A 107 -13.90 -20.62 20.04
C ASN A 107 -14.01 -19.86 21.37
N GLU A 108 -12.90 -19.75 22.11
CA GLU A 108 -12.81 -19.06 23.41
C GLU A 108 -13.28 -17.60 23.41
N LYS A 109 -13.44 -16.96 22.22
CA LYS A 109 -13.96 -15.59 22.17
C LYS A 109 -15.47 -15.53 22.34
N GLU A 110 -16.16 -16.63 22.10
CA GLU A 110 -17.62 -16.74 22.27
C GLU A 110 -18.01 -16.50 23.73
N ASP A 111 -17.31 -17.16 24.65
CA ASP A 111 -17.49 -17.02 26.10
C ASP A 111 -17.19 -15.58 26.59
N LEU A 112 -16.20 -14.91 25.96
CA LEU A 112 -15.83 -13.54 26.32
C LEU A 112 -16.91 -12.51 25.95
N VAL A 113 -17.63 -12.74 24.85
CA VAL A 113 -18.69 -11.83 24.41
C VAL A 113 -19.91 -11.96 25.32
N GLU A 114 -20.29 -13.19 25.66
CA GLU A 114 -21.37 -13.45 26.60
C GLU A 114 -21.11 -12.79 27.96
N LEU A 115 -19.90 -12.97 28.50
CA LEU A 115 -19.50 -12.38 29.78
C LEU A 115 -19.59 -10.84 29.76
N GLU A 116 -19.19 -10.20 28.67
CA GLU A 116 -19.28 -8.75 28.55
C GLU A 116 -20.74 -8.28 28.44
N CYS A 117 -21.61 -9.01 27.73
CA CYS A 117 -23.06 -8.75 27.72
C CYS A 117 -23.67 -8.86 29.13
N GLN A 118 -23.33 -9.92 29.87
CA GLN A 118 -23.77 -10.09 31.26
C GLN A 118 -23.29 -8.94 32.16
N ARG A 119 -22.06 -8.47 31.94
CA ARG A 119 -21.51 -7.31 32.65
C ARG A 119 -22.31 -6.04 32.38
N TRP A 120 -22.70 -5.76 31.13
CA TRP A 120 -23.55 -4.60 30.83
C TRP A 120 -24.97 -4.76 31.36
N ALA A 121 -25.53 -5.97 31.29
CA ALA A 121 -26.83 -6.27 31.89
C ALA A 121 -26.81 -6.03 33.41
N SER A 122 -25.73 -6.40 34.11
CA SER A 122 -25.57 -6.14 35.55
C SER A 122 -25.53 -4.65 35.92
N LYS A 123 -25.24 -3.76 34.95
CA LYS A 123 -25.26 -2.30 35.11
C LYS A 123 -26.63 -1.69 34.76
N GLY A 124 -27.66 -2.51 34.57
CA GLY A 124 -29.02 -2.06 34.23
C GLY A 124 -29.24 -1.73 32.75
N ILE A 125 -28.31 -2.09 31.86
CA ILE A 125 -28.49 -1.93 30.42
C ILE A 125 -29.36 -3.08 29.89
N ASN A 126 -30.44 -2.76 29.18
CA ASN A 126 -31.29 -3.75 28.50
C ASN A 126 -30.57 -4.34 27.28
N ILE A 127 -29.66 -5.29 27.52
CA ILE A 127 -28.91 -6.02 26.50
C ILE A 127 -29.28 -7.49 26.50
N LYS A 128 -29.52 -8.05 25.31
CA LYS A 128 -29.76 -9.47 25.09
C LYS A 128 -28.64 -10.05 24.24
N TYR A 129 -28.14 -11.20 24.66
CA TYR A 129 -27.15 -11.97 23.91
C TYR A 129 -27.85 -13.17 23.28
N GLU A 130 -27.78 -13.26 21.95
CA GLU A 130 -28.50 -14.27 21.18
C GLU A 130 -27.51 -14.97 20.25
N ILE A 131 -27.48 -16.31 20.33
CA ILE A 131 -26.60 -17.19 19.56
C ILE A 131 -27.46 -18.12 18.72
N ARG A 132 -26.87 -18.70 17.68
CA ARG A 132 -27.52 -19.63 16.75
C ARG A 132 -26.82 -20.98 16.84
N ASP A 133 -27.45 -22.04 16.35
CA ASP A 133 -26.78 -23.35 16.29
C ASP A 133 -25.97 -23.57 15.01
N ASN A 134 -26.08 -22.65 14.04
CA ASN A 134 -25.43 -22.79 12.74
C ASN A 134 -25.02 -21.44 12.13
N ARG A 135 -24.13 -21.52 11.13
CA ARG A 135 -23.60 -20.36 10.40
C ARG A 135 -24.30 -20.11 9.05
N ASN A 136 -25.44 -20.76 8.81
CA ASN A 136 -26.15 -20.63 7.54
C ASN A 136 -26.62 -19.18 7.33
N GLY A 137 -26.35 -18.67 6.13
CA GLY A 137 -26.65 -17.29 5.76
C GLY A 137 -25.84 -16.21 6.48
N TYR A 138 -24.83 -16.58 7.29
CA TYR A 138 -23.93 -15.66 7.99
C TYR A 138 -24.70 -14.52 8.70
N LYS A 139 -24.43 -13.25 8.34
CA LYS A 139 -25.07 -12.06 8.91
C LYS A 139 -26.57 -11.99 8.58
N ALA A 140 -26.96 -12.34 7.35
CA ALA A 140 -28.37 -12.36 6.95
C ALA A 140 -29.17 -13.38 7.78
N GLY A 141 -28.58 -14.55 8.00
CA GLY A 141 -29.12 -15.57 8.90
C GLY A 141 -29.30 -14.98 10.30
N ALA A 142 -28.21 -14.46 10.90
CA ALA A 142 -28.20 -13.83 12.23
C ALA A 142 -29.35 -12.86 12.42
N LEU A 143 -29.45 -11.87 11.53
CA LEU A 143 -30.51 -10.86 11.55
C LEU A 143 -31.90 -11.48 11.37
N LYS A 144 -32.07 -12.49 10.52
CA LYS A 144 -33.36 -13.15 10.30
C LYS A 144 -33.90 -13.81 11.57
N GLU A 145 -33.08 -14.51 12.36
CA GLU A 145 -33.56 -15.11 13.61
C GLU A 145 -33.74 -14.06 14.70
N GLY A 146 -32.81 -13.10 14.81
CA GLY A 146 -32.94 -12.00 15.77
C GLY A 146 -34.24 -11.20 15.62
N MET A 147 -34.80 -11.12 14.40
CA MET A 147 -36.08 -10.47 14.12
C MET A 147 -37.32 -11.31 14.52
N LYS A 148 -37.19 -12.56 14.97
CA LYS A 148 -38.31 -13.44 15.38
C LYS A 148 -38.62 -13.40 16.88
N HIS A 149 -37.70 -12.91 17.69
CA HIS A 149 -37.85 -12.92 19.15
C HIS A 149 -38.96 -11.97 19.62
N SER A 150 -39.50 -12.23 20.80
CA SER A 150 -40.64 -11.49 21.37
C SER A 150 -40.39 -9.99 21.52
N TYR A 151 -39.17 -9.58 21.88
CA TYR A 151 -38.82 -8.16 22.06
C TYR A 151 -38.97 -7.31 20.79
N VAL A 152 -38.99 -7.93 19.61
CA VAL A 152 -39.18 -7.24 18.32
C VAL A 152 -40.64 -6.82 18.13
N LYS A 153 -41.58 -7.47 18.81
CA LYS A 153 -43.02 -7.15 18.71
C LYS A 153 -43.35 -5.77 19.24
N ASP A 154 -42.56 -5.30 20.20
CA ASP A 154 -42.73 -3.99 20.85
C ASP A 154 -41.87 -2.90 20.20
N CYS A 155 -41.26 -3.18 19.04
CA CYS A 155 -40.38 -2.26 18.32
C CYS A 155 -40.95 -1.89 16.94
N ASP A 156 -40.93 -0.61 16.60
CA ASP A 156 -41.27 -0.11 15.25
C ASP A 156 -40.05 0.04 14.33
N TYR A 157 -38.88 0.23 14.92
CA TYR A 157 -37.63 0.53 14.23
C TYR A 157 -36.51 -0.40 14.69
N VAL A 158 -35.55 -0.67 13.79
CA VAL A 158 -34.35 -1.44 14.11
C VAL A 158 -33.11 -0.70 13.59
N ALA A 159 -32.19 -0.37 14.51
CA ALA A 159 -30.88 0.16 14.18
C ALA A 159 -29.87 -0.98 14.05
N ILE A 160 -29.01 -0.93 13.03
CA ILE A 160 -28.07 -2.02 12.73
C ILE A 160 -26.65 -1.47 12.74
N PHE A 161 -25.80 -2.10 13.55
CA PHE A 161 -24.38 -1.79 13.65
C PHE A 161 -23.54 -3.07 13.55
N ASP A 162 -22.52 -3.03 12.71
CA ASP A 162 -21.42 -4.00 12.80
C ASP A 162 -20.62 -3.75 14.09
N ALA A 163 -19.98 -4.80 14.61
CA ALA A 163 -19.30 -4.77 15.91
C ALA A 163 -18.13 -3.77 15.99
N ASP A 164 -17.58 -3.31 14.85
CA ASP A 164 -16.52 -2.30 14.79
C ASP A 164 -17.02 -0.85 14.69
N PHE A 165 -18.34 -0.63 14.68
CA PHE A 165 -18.94 0.70 14.56
C PHE A 165 -19.20 1.33 15.94
N GLN A 166 -18.88 2.62 16.05
CA GLN A 166 -19.05 3.40 17.27
C GLN A 166 -20.00 4.59 16.98
N PRO A 167 -21.32 4.44 17.17
CA PRO A 167 -22.27 5.54 17.05
C PRO A 167 -22.12 6.52 18.23
N GLU A 168 -22.41 7.80 17.97
CA GLU A 168 -22.49 8.82 19.01
C GLU A 168 -23.79 8.64 19.83
N PRO A 169 -23.84 9.06 21.11
CA PRO A 169 -25.01 8.86 21.96
C PRO A 169 -26.32 9.46 21.43
N ASP A 170 -26.23 10.51 20.60
CA ASP A 170 -27.36 11.22 19.99
C ASP A 170 -27.86 10.56 18.67
N PHE A 171 -27.30 9.42 18.25
CA PHE A 171 -27.59 8.81 16.96
C PHE A 171 -29.09 8.53 16.73
N LEU A 172 -29.78 7.91 17.69
CA LEU A 172 -31.21 7.60 17.55
C LEU A 172 -32.06 8.88 17.54
N PHE A 173 -31.76 9.85 18.40
CA PHE A 173 -32.43 11.15 18.43
C PHE A 173 -32.34 11.91 17.10
N ARG A 174 -31.24 11.73 16.36
CA ARG A 174 -31.05 12.39 15.05
C ARG A 174 -31.64 11.60 13.89
N THR A 175 -31.85 10.30 14.02
CA THR A 175 -32.34 9.43 12.92
C THR A 175 -33.83 9.15 12.99
N ILE A 176 -34.37 8.79 14.16
CA ILE A 176 -35.75 8.37 14.36
C ILE A 176 -36.80 9.41 13.93
N PRO A 177 -36.63 10.73 14.17
CA PRO A 177 -37.66 11.69 13.80
C PRO A 177 -37.96 11.71 12.29
N PHE A 178 -36.96 11.44 11.45
CA PHE A 178 -37.18 11.30 10.00
C PHE A 178 -38.21 10.21 9.69
N LEU A 179 -38.14 9.06 10.38
CA LEU A 179 -39.07 7.95 10.19
C LEU A 179 -40.43 8.26 10.82
N VAL A 180 -40.48 8.84 12.02
CA VAL A 180 -41.75 9.14 12.71
C VAL A 180 -42.60 10.11 11.89
N HIS A 181 -42.01 11.20 11.39
CA HIS A 181 -42.75 12.21 10.64
C HIS A 181 -43.03 11.83 9.18
N ASN A 182 -42.43 10.75 8.66
CA ASN A 182 -42.57 10.36 7.26
C ASN A 182 -42.89 8.86 7.12
N PRO A 183 -44.16 8.49 6.91
CA PRO A 183 -44.58 7.09 6.83
C PRO A 183 -44.05 6.35 5.61
N GLU A 184 -43.61 7.06 4.56
CA GLU A 184 -43.05 6.47 3.33
C GLU A 184 -41.56 6.12 3.42
N LEU A 185 -40.88 6.56 4.49
CA LEU A 185 -39.46 6.26 4.70
C LEU A 185 -39.29 4.89 5.35
N ALA A 186 -38.47 4.05 4.71
CA ALA A 186 -38.08 2.74 5.23
C ALA A 186 -36.71 2.74 5.91
N LEU A 187 -35.78 3.59 5.44
CA LEU A 187 -34.38 3.57 5.86
C LEU A 187 -33.85 4.99 6.03
N VAL A 188 -33.17 5.21 7.15
CA VAL A 188 -32.26 6.34 7.39
C VAL A 188 -30.84 5.78 7.45
N GLN A 189 -29.96 6.20 6.55
CA GLN A 189 -28.55 5.78 6.49
C GLN A 189 -27.65 6.94 6.93
N ALA A 190 -26.78 6.69 7.92
CA ALA A 190 -25.75 7.63 8.33
C ALA A 190 -24.43 7.41 7.55
N ARG A 191 -23.59 8.45 7.51
CA ARG A 191 -22.27 8.41 6.87
C ARG A 191 -21.26 7.67 7.75
N TRP A 192 -20.34 6.94 7.12
CA TRP A 192 -19.21 6.34 7.83
C TRP A 192 -18.04 7.33 7.98
N LYS A 193 -17.35 7.29 9.11
CA LYS A 193 -16.12 8.03 9.36
C LYS A 193 -15.04 7.04 9.82
N PHE A 194 -13.88 7.08 9.19
CA PHE A 194 -12.85 6.09 9.47
C PHE A 194 -11.88 6.57 10.55
N VAL A 195 -11.67 5.75 11.59
CA VAL A 195 -10.74 6.10 12.69
C VAL A 195 -9.27 5.91 12.31
N ASN A 196 -9.01 5.22 11.20
CA ASN A 196 -7.67 4.80 10.78
C ASN A 196 -7.36 5.09 9.32
N SER A 197 -8.04 6.06 8.71
CA SER A 197 -7.75 6.46 7.34
C SER A 197 -6.29 6.85 7.17
N ASP A 198 -5.70 7.55 8.13
CA ASP A 198 -4.30 7.96 8.07
C ASP A 198 -3.29 6.81 8.32
N GLU A 199 -3.69 5.61 8.75
CA GLU A 199 -2.78 4.53 9.21
C GLU A 199 -1.71 4.11 8.17
N CYS A 200 -2.05 4.10 6.89
CA CYS A 200 -1.11 3.87 5.80
C CYS A 200 -1.62 4.46 4.48
N LEU A 201 -0.77 4.47 3.44
CA LEU A 201 -1.18 4.95 2.11
C LEU A 201 -2.43 4.22 1.59
N MET A 202 -2.55 2.91 1.85
CA MET A 202 -3.69 2.10 1.41
C MET A 202 -5.00 2.52 2.11
N THR A 203 -4.98 2.82 3.41
CA THR A 203 -6.19 3.26 4.12
C THR A 203 -6.62 4.66 3.69
N ARG A 204 -5.66 5.54 3.33
CA ARG A 204 -5.95 6.85 2.74
C ARG A 204 -6.60 6.74 1.36
N MET A 205 -6.09 5.85 0.50
CA MET A 205 -6.69 5.58 -0.81
C MET A 205 -8.10 4.97 -0.69
N GLN A 206 -8.33 4.10 0.29
CA GLN A 206 -9.66 3.55 0.58
C GLN A 206 -10.65 4.62 1.03
N GLU A 207 -10.23 5.53 1.91
CA GLU A 207 -11.04 6.67 2.35
C GLU A 207 -11.44 7.53 1.15
N MET A 208 -10.50 7.84 0.23
CA MET A 208 -10.82 8.60 -1.00
C MET A 208 -11.94 7.95 -1.82
N SER A 209 -11.87 6.64 -2.04
CA SER A 209 -12.88 5.90 -2.81
C SER A 209 -14.25 5.86 -2.09
N LEU A 210 -14.25 5.71 -0.76
CA LEU A 210 -15.48 5.64 0.03
C LEU A 210 -16.13 7.00 0.27
N ASP A 211 -15.34 8.06 0.39
CA ASP A 211 -15.87 9.41 0.56
C ASP A 211 -16.68 9.84 -0.66
N TYR A 212 -16.20 9.59 -1.89
CA TYR A 212 -16.99 9.83 -3.10
C TYR A 212 -18.34 9.08 -3.06
N HIS A 213 -18.33 7.81 -2.65
CA HIS A 213 -19.54 7.01 -2.52
C HIS A 213 -20.55 7.68 -1.58
N PHE A 214 -20.12 8.15 -0.41
CA PHE A 214 -21.02 8.77 0.57
C PHE A 214 -21.44 10.19 0.20
N THR A 215 -20.49 11.07 -0.14
CA THR A 215 -20.77 12.51 -0.34
C THR A 215 -21.41 12.81 -1.68
N VAL A 216 -21.31 11.89 -2.64
CA VAL A 216 -21.89 12.08 -3.97
C VAL A 216 -22.95 11.02 -4.24
N GLU A 217 -22.59 9.73 -4.30
CA GLU A 217 -23.53 8.71 -4.79
C GLU A 217 -24.75 8.53 -3.87
N GLN A 218 -24.55 8.48 -2.54
CA GLN A 218 -25.67 8.33 -1.59
C GLN A 218 -26.46 9.62 -1.43
N GLU A 219 -25.78 10.78 -1.42
CA GLU A 219 -26.43 12.07 -1.27
C GLU A 219 -27.31 12.41 -2.49
N VAL A 220 -26.81 12.16 -3.71
CA VAL A 220 -27.61 12.29 -4.95
C VAL A 220 -28.78 11.30 -4.96
N GLY A 221 -28.54 10.03 -4.57
CA GLY A 221 -29.61 9.04 -4.46
C GLY A 221 -30.72 9.49 -3.53
N SER A 222 -30.35 9.96 -2.34
CA SER A 222 -31.30 10.47 -1.35
C SER A 222 -32.01 11.75 -1.79
N SER A 223 -31.32 12.70 -2.43
CA SER A 223 -31.92 13.98 -2.83
C SER A 223 -32.94 13.86 -3.96
N THR A 224 -32.68 12.94 -4.90
CA THR A 224 -33.53 12.70 -6.06
C THR A 224 -34.60 11.63 -5.81
N HIS A 225 -34.65 11.06 -4.60
CA HIS A 225 -35.43 9.85 -4.29
C HIS A 225 -35.12 8.68 -5.23
N ALA A 226 -33.94 8.69 -5.84
CA ALA A 226 -33.42 7.56 -6.59
C ALA A 226 -32.93 6.47 -5.64
N PHE A 227 -32.75 5.27 -6.17
CA PHE A 227 -32.28 4.16 -5.36
C PHE A 227 -30.82 4.36 -4.96
N PHE A 228 -30.53 4.24 -3.66
CA PHE A 228 -29.20 3.95 -3.14
C PHE A 228 -29.27 2.74 -2.21
N GLY A 229 -28.17 1.99 -2.09
CA GLY A 229 -28.11 0.78 -1.29
C GLY A 229 -27.96 1.07 0.20
N PHE A 230 -28.49 0.19 1.05
CA PHE A 230 -28.12 0.12 2.46
C PHE A 230 -26.68 -0.41 2.57
N ASN A 231 -25.86 0.19 3.43
CA ASN A 231 -24.45 -0.17 3.55
C ASN A 231 -24.19 -1.35 4.50
N GLY A 232 -25.26 -1.97 5.02
CA GLY A 232 -25.19 -3.09 5.95
C GLY A 232 -25.06 -2.69 7.42
N THR A 233 -24.79 -1.43 7.73
CA THR A 233 -24.57 -0.90 9.09
C THR A 233 -24.78 0.61 9.14
N ALA A 234 -24.84 1.19 10.35
CA ALA A 234 -25.08 2.61 10.59
C ALA A 234 -26.37 3.12 9.96
N GLY A 235 -27.43 2.31 9.98
CA GLY A 235 -28.73 2.70 9.47
C GLY A 235 -29.87 2.17 10.32
N VAL A 236 -30.98 2.91 10.28
CA VAL A 236 -32.22 2.61 11.01
C VAL A 236 -33.30 2.26 10.02
N TRP A 237 -33.88 1.07 10.18
CA TRP A 237 -34.95 0.55 9.35
C TRP A 237 -36.29 0.59 10.05
N ARG A 238 -37.35 0.90 9.32
CA ARG A 238 -38.73 0.63 9.72
C ARG A 238 -39.01 -0.87 9.61
N ILE A 239 -39.47 -1.49 10.70
CA ILE A 239 -39.70 -2.94 10.75
C ILE A 239 -40.84 -3.37 9.81
N SER A 240 -41.88 -2.54 9.63
CA SER A 240 -42.95 -2.85 8.67
C SER A 240 -42.45 -2.89 7.22
N ALA A 241 -41.53 -2.00 6.83
CA ALA A 241 -40.91 -2.02 5.51
C ALA A 241 -40.03 -3.26 5.30
N LEU A 242 -39.26 -3.65 6.33
CA LEU A 242 -38.50 -4.91 6.38
C LEU A 242 -39.42 -6.13 6.15
N ARG A 243 -40.56 -6.18 6.84
CA ARG A 243 -41.56 -7.27 6.71
C ARG A 243 -42.18 -7.29 5.31
N GLU A 244 -42.61 -6.14 4.77
CA GLU A 244 -43.19 -6.07 3.41
C GLU A 244 -42.18 -6.46 2.32
N ALA A 245 -40.89 -6.13 2.52
CA ALA A 245 -39.82 -6.55 1.61
C ALA A 245 -39.56 -8.06 1.68
N GLY A 246 -40.02 -8.77 2.72
CA GLY A 246 -39.79 -10.20 2.95
C GLY A 246 -38.57 -10.52 3.81
N GLY A 247 -38.12 -9.57 4.65
CA GLY A 247 -37.03 -9.74 5.61
C GLY A 247 -35.64 -9.92 4.99
N TRP A 248 -34.71 -10.44 5.78
CA TRP A 248 -33.33 -10.76 5.36
C TRP A 248 -33.29 -12.04 4.53
N LYS A 249 -32.64 -11.98 3.37
CA LYS A 249 -32.42 -13.14 2.49
C LYS A 249 -30.92 -13.38 2.35
N ASP A 250 -30.52 -14.65 2.40
CA ASP A 250 -29.14 -15.13 2.36
C ASP A 250 -28.71 -15.65 0.98
N ARG A 251 -29.47 -15.33 -0.07
CA ARG A 251 -29.23 -15.79 -1.45
C ARG A 251 -27.94 -15.25 -2.08
N THR A 252 -27.34 -14.22 -1.50
CA THR A 252 -26.06 -13.60 -1.92
C THR A 252 -25.30 -13.09 -0.71
N THR A 253 -24.02 -12.70 -0.87
CA THR A 253 -23.17 -12.12 0.18
C THR A 253 -23.43 -10.62 0.45
N VAL A 254 -24.51 -10.07 -0.12
CA VAL A 254 -24.93 -8.66 -0.04
C VAL A 254 -26.41 -8.59 0.33
N GLU A 255 -26.74 -9.20 1.47
CA GLU A 255 -28.10 -9.27 2.02
C GLU A 255 -28.72 -7.88 2.27
N ASP A 256 -27.86 -6.91 2.55
CA ASP A 256 -28.17 -5.50 2.78
C ASP A 256 -28.68 -4.81 1.52
N MET A 257 -27.95 -4.96 0.42
CA MET A 257 -28.34 -4.45 -0.90
C MET A 257 -29.57 -5.17 -1.42
N ASP A 258 -29.67 -6.48 -1.22
CA ASP A 258 -30.83 -7.28 -1.61
C ASP A 258 -32.12 -6.77 -0.95
N LEU A 259 -32.08 -6.55 0.37
CA LEU A 259 -33.18 -5.96 1.12
C LEU A 259 -33.53 -4.56 0.61
N ALA A 260 -32.51 -3.71 0.40
CA ALA A 260 -32.71 -2.36 -0.11
C ALA A 260 -33.40 -2.35 -1.48
N VAL A 261 -32.97 -3.20 -2.41
CA VAL A 261 -33.63 -3.28 -3.73
C VAL A 261 -35.08 -3.72 -3.57
N ARG A 262 -35.35 -4.78 -2.79
CA ARG A 262 -36.72 -5.27 -2.57
C ARG A 262 -37.62 -4.23 -1.93
N ALA A 263 -37.17 -3.55 -0.88
CA ALA A 263 -37.93 -2.47 -0.25
C ALA A 263 -38.19 -1.31 -1.25
N SER A 264 -37.19 -0.95 -2.06
CA SER A 264 -37.34 0.09 -3.08
C SER A 264 -38.35 -0.29 -4.18
N LEU A 265 -38.38 -1.57 -4.58
CA LEU A 265 -39.37 -2.15 -5.49
C LEU A 265 -40.77 -2.24 -4.89
N LYS A 266 -40.88 -2.15 -3.56
CA LYS A 266 -42.15 -1.98 -2.83
C LYS A 266 -42.56 -0.50 -2.72
N GLY A 267 -41.81 0.44 -3.30
CA GLY A 267 -42.14 1.86 -3.29
C GLY A 267 -41.59 2.65 -2.10
N TRP A 268 -40.92 1.98 -1.16
CA TRP A 268 -40.30 2.65 -0.02
C TRP A 268 -39.18 3.61 -0.45
N LYS A 269 -39.04 4.69 0.33
CA LYS A 269 -38.01 5.73 0.14
C LYS A 269 -36.94 5.62 1.22
N PHE A 270 -35.73 6.05 0.88
CA PHE A 270 -34.57 6.05 1.77
C PHE A 270 -34.00 7.46 1.89
N VAL A 271 -33.45 7.79 3.05
CA VAL A 271 -32.78 9.07 3.30
C VAL A 271 -31.36 8.85 3.78
N PHE A 272 -30.42 9.63 3.26
CA PHE A 272 -29.02 9.63 3.66
C PHE A 272 -28.70 10.90 4.45
N LEU A 273 -28.12 10.75 5.65
CA LEU A 273 -27.72 11.84 6.51
C LEU A 273 -26.19 12.01 6.46
N GLY A 274 -25.72 12.89 5.57
CA GLY A 274 -24.29 13.12 5.35
C GLY A 274 -23.54 13.73 6.55
N ASP A 275 -24.26 14.48 7.39
CA ASP A 275 -23.70 15.17 8.57
C ASP A 275 -23.72 14.31 9.85
N LEU A 276 -24.47 13.20 9.86
CA LEU A 276 -24.45 12.22 10.93
C LEU A 276 -23.39 11.17 10.60
N LYS A 277 -22.29 11.17 11.36
CA LYS A 277 -21.11 10.35 11.11
C LYS A 277 -20.96 9.27 12.17
N VAL A 278 -20.83 8.01 11.76
CA VAL A 278 -20.56 6.87 12.66
C VAL A 278 -19.13 6.38 12.43
N LYS A 279 -18.36 6.26 13.51
CA LYS A 279 -16.96 5.86 13.44
C LYS A 279 -16.83 4.37 13.12
N SER A 280 -15.89 3.99 12.25
CA SER A 280 -15.59 2.59 11.89
C SER A 280 -14.12 2.40 11.48
N GLU A 281 -13.69 1.15 11.26
CA GLU A 281 -12.31 0.83 10.89
C GLU A 281 -12.17 0.34 9.45
N LEU A 282 -11.16 0.83 8.73
CA LEU A 282 -10.73 0.33 7.41
C LEU A 282 -9.78 -0.87 7.56
N PRO A 283 -9.83 -1.86 6.64
CA PRO A 283 -8.85 -2.95 6.64
C PRO A 283 -7.46 -2.39 6.30
N SER A 284 -6.51 -2.49 7.23
CA SER A 284 -5.13 -2.03 7.00
C SER A 284 -4.23 -3.09 6.35
N ALA A 285 -4.65 -4.36 6.31
CA ALA A 285 -3.95 -5.43 5.60
C ALA A 285 -4.53 -5.66 4.20
N LEU A 286 -3.66 -5.72 3.17
CA LEU A 286 -4.06 -5.94 1.78
C LEU A 286 -4.90 -7.22 1.60
N LYS A 287 -4.55 -8.31 2.28
CA LYS A 287 -5.30 -9.57 2.22
C LYS A 287 -6.75 -9.37 2.68
N ALA A 288 -6.97 -8.68 3.79
CA ALA A 288 -8.31 -8.39 4.31
C ALA A 288 -9.10 -7.47 3.35
N TYR A 289 -8.43 -6.43 2.83
CA TYR A 289 -9.04 -5.54 1.84
C TYR A 289 -9.46 -6.28 0.56
N ARG A 290 -8.64 -7.21 0.04
CA ARG A 290 -8.98 -8.02 -1.14
C ARG A 290 -10.23 -8.88 -0.93
N TYR A 291 -10.40 -9.50 0.24
CA TYR A 291 -11.62 -10.26 0.54
C TYR A 291 -12.85 -9.36 0.62
N GLN A 292 -12.70 -8.17 1.21
CA GLN A 292 -13.78 -7.18 1.26
C GLN A 292 -14.18 -6.74 -0.16
N GLN A 293 -13.22 -6.34 -0.99
CA GLN A 293 -13.47 -5.92 -2.37
C GLN A 293 -14.04 -7.05 -3.23
N HIS A 294 -13.57 -8.29 -3.05
CA HIS A 294 -14.14 -9.45 -3.72
C HIS A 294 -15.63 -9.58 -3.41
N ARG A 295 -16.03 -9.52 -2.14
CA ARG A 295 -17.45 -9.58 -1.75
C ARG A 295 -18.26 -8.41 -2.32
N TRP A 296 -17.71 -7.20 -2.26
CA TRP A 296 -18.38 -5.97 -2.72
C TRP A 296 -18.50 -5.86 -4.24
N SER A 297 -17.75 -6.63 -5.01
CA SER A 297 -17.88 -6.72 -6.47
C SER A 297 -18.63 -7.97 -6.93
N CYS A 298 -18.36 -9.13 -6.31
CA CYS A 298 -19.01 -10.41 -6.63
C CYS A 298 -20.48 -10.42 -6.21
N GLY A 299 -20.77 -9.95 -4.99
CA GLY A 299 -22.12 -9.94 -4.42
C GLY A 299 -23.13 -9.16 -5.28
N PRO A 300 -22.87 -7.88 -5.62
CA PRO A 300 -23.78 -7.10 -6.45
C PRO A 300 -23.96 -7.66 -7.87
N ALA A 301 -22.90 -8.24 -8.45
CA ALA A 301 -22.97 -8.88 -9.76
C ALA A 301 -23.88 -10.13 -9.75
N ASN A 302 -23.75 -10.98 -8.73
CA ASN A 302 -24.63 -12.12 -8.54
C ASN A 302 -26.08 -11.68 -8.23
N LEU A 303 -26.23 -10.66 -7.39
CA LEU A 303 -27.53 -10.08 -7.06
C LEU A 303 -28.24 -9.54 -8.31
N PHE A 304 -27.51 -8.84 -9.19
CA PHE A 304 -28.06 -8.33 -10.44
C PHE A 304 -28.64 -9.45 -11.30
N ARG A 305 -27.87 -10.53 -11.51
CA ARG A 305 -28.33 -11.71 -12.25
C ARG A 305 -29.62 -12.28 -11.65
N LYS A 306 -29.68 -12.45 -10.32
CA LYS A 306 -30.85 -13.04 -9.64
C LYS A 306 -32.07 -12.11 -9.63
N MET A 307 -31.88 -10.80 -9.53
CA MET A 307 -32.98 -9.83 -9.40
C MET A 307 -33.41 -9.19 -10.73
N PHE A 308 -32.68 -9.37 -11.82
CA PHE A 308 -32.96 -8.70 -13.10
C PHE A 308 -34.42 -8.85 -13.54
N LEU A 309 -34.94 -10.08 -13.58
CA LEU A 309 -36.33 -10.35 -13.97
C LEU A 309 -37.34 -9.82 -12.95
N GLU A 310 -37.02 -9.87 -11.65
CA GLU A 310 -37.86 -9.35 -10.56
C GLU A 310 -38.02 -7.82 -10.69
N ILE A 311 -36.93 -7.11 -11.01
CA ILE A 311 -36.93 -5.66 -11.22
C ILE A 311 -37.69 -5.31 -12.51
N ALA A 312 -37.39 -6.00 -13.62
CA ALA A 312 -37.99 -5.71 -14.93
C ALA A 312 -39.52 -5.92 -14.95
N ARG A 313 -40.01 -7.00 -14.31
CA ARG A 313 -41.43 -7.35 -14.27
C ARG A 313 -42.22 -6.64 -13.16
N ASN A 314 -41.56 -5.89 -12.27
CA ASN A 314 -42.24 -5.19 -11.19
C ASN A 314 -43.24 -4.15 -11.74
N LYS A 315 -44.51 -4.21 -11.32
CA LYS A 315 -45.56 -3.27 -11.76
C LYS A 315 -45.79 -2.10 -10.78
N LYS A 316 -45.25 -2.15 -9.56
CA LYS A 316 -45.46 -1.16 -8.49
C LYS A 316 -44.62 0.10 -8.69
N VAL A 317 -43.41 -0.03 -9.26
CA VAL A 317 -42.51 1.11 -9.51
C VAL A 317 -42.53 1.59 -10.96
N SER A 318 -42.24 2.88 -11.17
CA SER A 318 -42.18 3.51 -12.48
C SER A 318 -41.08 2.92 -13.37
N LEU A 319 -41.26 3.04 -14.69
CA LEU A 319 -40.25 2.60 -15.67
C LEU A 319 -38.89 3.27 -15.44
N PHE A 320 -38.88 4.58 -15.14
CA PHE A 320 -37.66 5.33 -14.84
C PHE A 320 -36.88 4.73 -13.66
N LYS A 321 -37.58 4.34 -12.58
CA LYS A 321 -36.94 3.70 -11.42
C LYS A 321 -36.34 2.34 -11.79
N LYS A 322 -37.03 1.54 -12.63
CA LYS A 322 -36.49 0.26 -13.12
C LYS A 322 -35.23 0.46 -13.95
N VAL A 323 -35.26 1.40 -14.90
CA VAL A 323 -34.11 1.75 -15.74
C VAL A 323 -32.96 2.24 -14.87
N HIS A 324 -33.22 3.12 -13.89
CA HIS A 324 -32.18 3.60 -12.97
C HIS A 324 -31.52 2.45 -12.20
N VAL A 325 -32.30 1.52 -11.64
CA VAL A 325 -31.76 0.39 -10.87
C VAL A 325 -30.99 -0.60 -11.77
N ILE A 326 -31.54 -0.97 -12.93
CA ILE A 326 -30.91 -1.94 -13.84
C ILE A 326 -29.68 -1.32 -14.51
N TYR A 327 -29.84 -0.18 -15.16
CA TYR A 327 -28.82 0.43 -16.00
C TYR A 327 -27.81 1.24 -15.18
N ASN A 328 -28.23 2.29 -14.48
CA ASN A 328 -27.28 3.16 -13.77
C ASN A 328 -26.63 2.44 -12.58
N PHE A 329 -27.45 1.85 -11.70
CA PHE A 329 -26.93 1.25 -10.46
C PHE A 329 -26.21 -0.08 -10.71
N PHE A 330 -26.87 -1.10 -11.27
CA PHE A 330 -26.23 -2.41 -11.43
C PHE A 330 -25.26 -2.46 -12.63
N PHE A 331 -25.72 -2.13 -13.83
CA PHE A 331 -24.91 -2.29 -15.03
C PHE A 331 -23.73 -1.32 -15.07
N VAL A 332 -23.97 0.00 -15.00
CA VAL A 332 -22.91 1.00 -15.10
C VAL A 332 -22.01 0.99 -13.87
N ARG A 333 -22.56 1.21 -12.66
CA ARG A 333 -21.73 1.36 -11.44
C ARG A 333 -21.13 0.06 -10.91
N LYS A 334 -21.81 -1.10 -11.02
CA LYS A 334 -21.32 -2.36 -10.41
C LYS A 334 -20.66 -3.32 -11.40
N ILE A 335 -20.91 -3.20 -12.70
CA ILE A 335 -20.34 -4.09 -13.72
C ILE A 335 -19.35 -3.33 -14.61
N VAL A 336 -19.83 -2.35 -15.39
CA VAL A 336 -19.03 -1.62 -16.38
C VAL A 336 -17.84 -0.93 -15.71
N ALA A 337 -18.06 -0.24 -14.58
CA ALA A 337 -17.00 0.45 -13.83
C ALA A 337 -15.81 -0.45 -13.47
N HIS A 338 -16.07 -1.70 -13.08
CA HIS A 338 -14.99 -2.64 -12.76
C HIS A 338 -14.33 -3.21 -14.02
N ILE A 339 -15.12 -3.58 -15.03
CA ILE A 339 -14.61 -4.23 -16.25
C ILE A 339 -13.77 -3.25 -17.06
N VAL A 340 -14.28 -2.07 -17.39
CA VAL A 340 -13.57 -1.14 -18.28
C VAL A 340 -12.30 -0.61 -17.65
N THR A 341 -12.26 -0.34 -16.35
CA THR A 341 -11.03 0.13 -15.68
C THR A 341 -9.91 -0.90 -15.76
N PHE A 342 -10.21 -2.20 -15.63
CA PHE A 342 -9.16 -3.21 -15.81
C PHE A 342 -8.82 -3.42 -17.29
N VAL A 343 -9.84 -3.72 -18.11
CA VAL A 343 -9.64 -4.11 -19.50
C VAL A 343 -9.02 -2.97 -20.30
N PHE A 344 -9.50 -1.74 -20.15
CA PHE A 344 -9.01 -0.62 -20.94
C PHE A 344 -7.58 -0.22 -20.55
N TYR A 345 -7.33 0.04 -19.26
CA TYR A 345 -6.05 0.59 -18.80
C TYR A 345 -4.95 -0.46 -18.63
N CYS A 346 -5.29 -1.71 -18.28
CA CYS A 346 -4.30 -2.74 -17.98
C CYS A 346 -4.10 -3.75 -19.11
N LEU A 347 -5.01 -3.83 -20.09
CA LEU A 347 -4.90 -4.76 -21.22
C LEU A 347 -4.91 -4.07 -22.58
N VAL A 348 -5.91 -3.23 -22.88
CA VAL A 348 -6.10 -2.65 -24.22
C VAL A 348 -5.05 -1.60 -24.55
N ILE A 349 -4.82 -0.60 -23.68
CA ILE A 349 -3.77 0.41 -23.92
C ILE A 349 -2.39 -0.27 -24.13
N PRO A 350 -1.92 -1.17 -23.25
CA PRO A 350 -0.66 -1.88 -23.47
C PRO A 350 -0.66 -2.77 -24.73
N ALA A 351 -1.79 -3.38 -25.10
CA ALA A 351 -1.89 -4.17 -26.32
C ALA A 351 -1.78 -3.31 -27.59
N THR A 352 -2.35 -2.10 -27.60
CA THR A 352 -2.24 -1.18 -28.75
C THR A 352 -0.82 -0.66 -28.96
N VAL A 353 0.02 -0.64 -27.91
CA VAL A 353 1.45 -0.37 -28.06
C VAL A 353 2.15 -1.45 -28.89
N LEU A 354 1.75 -2.71 -28.75
CA LEU A 354 2.31 -3.84 -29.51
C LEU A 354 1.72 -3.92 -30.94
N VAL A 355 0.57 -3.27 -31.17
CA VAL A 355 -0.20 -3.31 -32.43
C VAL A 355 -0.48 -1.86 -32.88
N PRO A 356 0.51 -1.17 -33.47
CA PRO A 356 0.41 0.25 -33.82
C PRO A 356 -0.66 0.56 -34.88
N GLU A 357 -1.21 -0.45 -35.55
CA GLU A 357 -2.32 -0.33 -36.51
C GLU A 357 -3.67 0.01 -35.83
N VAL A 358 -3.72 -0.04 -34.50
CA VAL A 358 -4.90 0.28 -33.70
C VAL A 358 -4.60 1.48 -32.82
N GLU A 359 -5.18 2.62 -33.20
CA GLU A 359 -5.04 3.86 -32.44
C GLU A 359 -6.20 4.06 -31.47
N ILE A 360 -5.88 4.54 -30.26
CA ILE A 360 -6.87 4.94 -29.26
C ILE A 360 -7.02 6.46 -29.31
N PRO A 361 -8.22 7.00 -29.45
CA PRO A 361 -8.41 8.44 -29.48
C PRO A 361 -8.07 9.08 -28.12
N LYS A 362 -7.38 10.23 -28.16
CA LYS A 362 -6.92 10.97 -26.96
C LYS A 362 -8.07 11.34 -26.01
N TRP A 363 -9.26 11.64 -26.52
CA TRP A 363 -10.41 11.95 -25.69
C TRP A 363 -10.81 10.79 -24.77
N GLY A 364 -10.68 9.55 -25.25
CA GLY A 364 -11.01 8.35 -24.50
C GLY A 364 -9.91 7.93 -23.54
N ALA A 365 -8.65 8.01 -23.98
CA ALA A 365 -7.51 7.59 -23.17
C ALA A 365 -7.07 8.61 -22.11
N VAL A 366 -7.31 9.91 -22.33
CA VAL A 366 -6.77 10.99 -21.48
C VAL A 366 -7.86 11.89 -20.92
N TYR A 367 -8.75 12.44 -21.76
CA TYR A 367 -9.69 13.49 -21.30
C TYR A 367 -10.79 12.93 -20.40
N ILE A 368 -11.52 11.90 -20.84
CA ILE A 368 -12.56 11.25 -20.03
C ILE A 368 -12.01 10.79 -18.67
N PRO A 369 -10.90 10.04 -18.60
CA PRO A 369 -10.39 9.52 -17.34
C PRO A 369 -9.90 10.64 -16.41
N SER A 370 -9.27 11.69 -16.96
CA SER A 370 -8.83 12.85 -16.19
C SER A 370 -10.02 13.58 -15.57
N ILE A 371 -11.09 13.80 -16.32
CA ILE A 371 -12.31 14.45 -15.80
C ILE A 371 -12.98 13.57 -14.75
N ILE A 372 -13.17 12.27 -14.99
CA ILE A 372 -13.74 11.35 -14.00
C ILE A 372 -12.92 11.38 -12.70
N THR A 373 -11.60 11.36 -12.83
CA THR A 373 -10.68 11.38 -11.68
C THR A 373 -10.79 12.70 -10.90
N LEU A 374 -10.84 13.84 -11.59
CA LEU A 374 -11.05 15.15 -10.97
C LEU A 374 -12.40 15.22 -10.26
N LEU A 375 -13.49 14.77 -10.90
CA LEU A 375 -14.83 14.73 -10.30
C LEU A 375 -14.87 13.87 -9.04
N ASN A 376 -14.15 12.74 -9.02
CA ASN A 376 -14.04 11.89 -7.83
C ASN A 376 -13.25 12.59 -6.71
N ALA A 377 -12.20 13.33 -7.06
CA ALA A 377 -11.30 13.96 -6.10
C ALA A 377 -11.89 15.19 -5.39
N VAL A 378 -12.91 15.83 -5.97
CA VAL A 378 -13.64 16.96 -5.33
C VAL A 378 -14.21 16.57 -3.96
N GLY A 379 -14.58 15.29 -3.76
CA GLY A 379 -15.09 14.80 -2.48
C GLY A 379 -14.04 14.75 -1.36
N THR A 380 -12.73 14.77 -1.69
CA THR A 380 -11.63 14.68 -0.72
C THR A 380 -10.47 15.66 -1.04
N PRO A 381 -10.67 16.98 -0.93
CA PRO A 381 -9.65 17.98 -1.30
C PRO A 381 -8.31 17.77 -0.58
N ARG A 382 -8.36 17.32 0.67
CA ARG A 382 -7.17 17.05 1.51
C ARG A 382 -6.24 16.00 0.90
N SER A 383 -6.76 15.09 0.08
CA SER A 383 -6.03 13.96 -0.49
C SER A 383 -5.72 14.13 -1.98
N LEU A 384 -5.89 15.33 -2.55
CA LEU A 384 -5.57 15.62 -3.97
C LEU A 384 -4.11 15.29 -4.34
N HIS A 385 -3.17 15.48 -3.42
CA HIS A 385 -1.75 15.12 -3.63
C HIS A 385 -1.52 13.61 -3.80
N LEU A 386 -2.50 12.76 -3.46
CA LEU A 386 -2.43 11.30 -3.62
C LEU A 386 -3.07 10.80 -4.92
N LEU A 387 -3.59 11.67 -5.77
CA LEU A 387 -4.37 11.30 -6.96
C LEU A 387 -3.68 10.26 -7.84
N VAL A 388 -2.39 10.47 -8.13
CA VAL A 388 -1.61 9.55 -8.97
C VAL A 388 -1.50 8.17 -8.33
N PHE A 389 -1.19 8.10 -7.04
CA PHE A 389 -1.13 6.83 -6.31
C PHE A 389 -2.49 6.14 -6.24
N TRP A 390 -3.56 6.92 -6.07
CA TRP A 390 -4.92 6.42 -6.06
C TRP A 390 -5.31 5.80 -7.41
N ILE A 391 -5.04 6.46 -8.54
CA ILE A 391 -5.30 5.91 -9.88
C ILE A 391 -4.55 4.59 -10.08
N LEU A 392 -3.26 4.56 -9.78
CA LEU A 392 -2.44 3.36 -9.93
C LEU A 392 -2.97 2.21 -9.06
N PHE A 393 -3.35 2.51 -7.82
CA PHE A 393 -3.91 1.54 -6.89
C PHE A 393 -5.29 1.04 -7.34
N GLU A 394 -6.18 1.92 -7.79
CA GLU A 394 -7.50 1.56 -8.31
C GLU A 394 -7.40 0.68 -9.57
N ASN A 395 -6.38 0.90 -10.42
CA ASN A 395 -6.06 0.05 -11.57
C ASN A 395 -5.53 -1.33 -11.16
N VAL A 396 -4.75 -1.45 -10.07
CA VAL A 396 -4.39 -2.78 -9.55
C VAL A 396 -5.62 -3.48 -8.95
N MET A 397 -6.44 -2.74 -8.20
CA MET A 397 -7.64 -3.28 -7.57
C MET A 397 -8.74 -3.60 -8.58
N SER A 398 -8.75 -2.98 -9.76
CA SER A 398 -9.70 -3.30 -10.83
C SER A 398 -9.55 -4.75 -11.28
N LEU A 399 -8.33 -5.31 -11.36
CA LEU A 399 -8.11 -6.74 -11.62
C LEU A 399 -8.93 -7.64 -10.68
N HIS A 400 -8.87 -7.36 -9.38
CA HIS A 400 -9.60 -8.13 -8.38
C HIS A 400 -11.11 -7.96 -8.49
N ARG A 401 -11.57 -6.72 -8.73
CA ARG A 401 -12.99 -6.40 -8.86
C ARG A 401 -13.58 -6.99 -10.14
N THR A 402 -12.89 -6.90 -11.28
CA THR A 402 -13.28 -7.53 -12.55
C THR A 402 -13.39 -9.04 -12.39
N LYS A 403 -12.38 -9.69 -11.81
CA LYS A 403 -12.43 -11.14 -11.53
C LYS A 403 -13.63 -11.51 -10.67
N ALA A 404 -13.85 -10.77 -9.58
CA ALA A 404 -14.99 -10.98 -8.68
C ALA A 404 -16.35 -10.76 -9.38
N THR A 405 -16.47 -9.73 -10.23
CA THR A 405 -17.67 -9.46 -11.03
C THR A 405 -17.98 -10.61 -11.99
N PHE A 406 -16.99 -11.15 -12.71
CA PHE A 406 -17.21 -12.31 -13.57
C PHE A 406 -17.63 -13.56 -12.78
N ILE A 407 -16.99 -13.82 -11.63
CA ILE A 407 -17.39 -14.92 -10.73
C ILE A 407 -18.85 -14.76 -10.29
N GLY A 408 -19.26 -13.54 -9.94
CA GLY A 408 -20.63 -13.23 -9.55
C GLY A 408 -21.65 -13.39 -10.68
N LEU A 409 -21.33 -12.90 -11.88
CA LEU A 409 -22.22 -13.03 -13.05
C LEU A 409 -22.37 -14.47 -13.54
N LEU A 410 -21.29 -15.25 -13.49
CA LEU A 410 -21.29 -16.64 -13.97
C LEU A 410 -21.73 -17.65 -12.90
N GLU A 411 -21.91 -17.19 -11.66
CA GLU A 411 -22.09 -18.06 -10.48
C GLU A 411 -20.96 -19.11 -10.32
N ALA A 412 -19.73 -18.75 -10.70
CA ALA A 412 -18.56 -19.64 -10.65
C ALA A 412 -17.98 -19.77 -9.22
N GLY A 413 -17.15 -20.77 -8.94
CA GLY A 413 -16.72 -21.12 -7.56
C GLY A 413 -16.34 -19.94 -6.64
N ARG A 414 -16.74 -20.04 -5.34
CA ARG A 414 -16.60 -19.05 -4.25
C ARG A 414 -17.57 -17.85 -4.24
N VAL A 415 -18.64 -17.84 -5.04
CA VAL A 415 -19.64 -16.73 -5.07
C VAL A 415 -20.20 -16.39 -3.68
N ASN A 416 -20.54 -17.41 -2.91
CA ASN A 416 -21.19 -17.29 -1.60
C ASN A 416 -20.20 -17.42 -0.44
N GLU A 417 -18.90 -17.38 -0.72
CA GLU A 417 -17.90 -17.52 0.33
C GLU A 417 -17.79 -16.23 1.13
N TRP A 418 -18.07 -16.35 2.42
CA TRP A 418 -17.95 -15.26 3.36
C TRP A 418 -16.71 -15.46 4.21
N VAL A 419 -15.68 -14.65 3.94
CA VAL A 419 -14.47 -14.57 4.76
C VAL A 419 -14.59 -13.33 5.65
N VAL A 420 -14.37 -13.51 6.95
CA VAL A 420 -14.32 -12.40 7.92
C VAL A 420 -13.20 -11.45 7.49
N THR A 421 -13.54 -10.18 7.33
CA THR A 421 -12.51 -9.15 7.13
C THR A 421 -11.90 -8.83 8.48
N GLU A 422 -10.67 -9.28 8.71
CA GLU A 422 -9.96 -8.97 9.96
C GLU A 422 -9.79 -7.45 10.10
N LYS A 423 -10.32 -6.92 11.20
CA LYS A 423 -10.15 -5.56 11.69
C LYS A 423 -9.34 -5.62 12.98
N LEU A 424 -8.50 -4.64 13.24
CA LEU A 424 -7.56 -4.71 14.35
C LEU A 424 -8.23 -4.23 15.64
N GLY A 425 -9.13 -3.26 15.60
CA GLY A 425 -9.75 -2.63 16.78
C GLY A 425 -8.73 -1.81 17.59
N ASP A 426 -9.20 -0.79 18.31
CA ASP A 426 -8.31 0.18 18.99
C ASP A 426 -7.46 -0.45 20.11
N ALA A 427 -8.03 -1.39 20.87
CA ALA A 427 -7.31 -2.10 21.95
C ALA A 427 -6.27 -3.10 21.42
N LEU A 428 -6.56 -3.78 20.31
CA LEU A 428 -5.56 -4.62 19.66
C LEU A 428 -4.56 -3.76 18.88
N LYS A 429 -4.90 -2.55 18.41
CA LYS A 429 -3.97 -1.57 17.86
C LYS A 429 -2.99 -1.07 18.90
N MET A 430 -3.38 -0.84 20.15
CA MET A 430 -2.38 -0.55 21.19
C MET A 430 -1.46 -1.75 21.43
N LYS A 431 -2.02 -2.96 21.54
CA LYS A 431 -1.24 -4.21 21.69
C LYS A 431 -0.43 -4.56 20.44
N MET A 432 -0.90 -4.23 19.24
CA MET A 432 -0.30 -4.54 17.94
C MET A 432 0.58 -3.43 17.41
N ALA A 433 0.37 -2.16 17.75
CA ALA A 433 1.35 -1.09 17.56
C ALA A 433 2.52 -1.33 18.52
N ALA A 434 2.25 -1.70 19.78
CA ALA A 434 3.29 -2.16 20.70
C ALA A 434 3.97 -3.47 20.25
N LYS A 435 3.30 -4.32 19.44
CA LYS A 435 3.86 -5.57 18.88
C LYS A 435 4.38 -5.43 17.45
N ALA A 436 3.99 -4.43 16.68
CA ALA A 436 4.39 -4.13 15.29
C ALA A 436 5.56 -3.16 15.29
N ALA A 437 5.60 -2.18 16.20
CA ALA A 437 6.86 -1.55 16.62
C ALA A 437 7.91 -2.60 17.04
N ARG A 438 7.45 -3.77 17.51
CA ARG A 438 8.27 -4.92 17.95
C ARG A 438 8.48 -6.01 16.89
N LYS A 439 7.73 -6.04 15.79
CA LYS A 439 7.72 -7.12 14.76
C LYS A 439 8.07 -6.61 13.35
N LEU A 440 7.96 -5.31 13.10
CA LEU A 440 8.48 -4.61 11.92
C LEU A 440 9.94 -4.16 12.15
N ARG A 441 10.69 -4.96 12.90
CA ARG A 441 12.03 -4.60 13.39
C ARG A 441 13.11 -5.42 12.69
N ILE A 442 12.95 -5.52 11.38
CA ILE A 442 14.04 -5.55 10.41
C ILE A 442 13.52 -4.65 9.29
N ARG A 443 13.69 -3.33 9.44
CA ARG A 443 13.35 -2.39 8.35
C ARG A 443 14.23 -2.73 7.16
N MET A 444 13.74 -2.51 5.95
CA MET A 444 14.57 -2.52 4.74
C MET A 444 15.82 -1.63 4.94
N GLY A 445 15.65 -0.50 5.65
CA GLY A 445 16.77 0.35 6.09
C GLY A 445 17.75 -0.34 7.05
N ASP A 446 17.31 -1.19 7.98
CA ASP A 446 18.20 -1.92 8.89
C ASP A 446 19.05 -2.93 8.11
N ARG A 447 18.46 -3.61 7.11
CA ARG A 447 19.21 -4.52 6.22
C ARG A 447 20.19 -3.79 5.30
N MET A 448 19.85 -2.60 4.83
CA MET A 448 20.76 -1.75 4.06
C MET A 448 21.93 -1.27 4.92
N GLN A 449 21.66 -0.92 6.19
CA GLN A 449 22.69 -0.56 7.16
C GLN A 449 23.59 -1.75 7.49
N GLU A 450 23.01 -2.92 7.75
CA GLU A 450 23.72 -4.19 7.95
C GLU A 450 24.62 -4.49 6.75
N MET A 451 24.12 -4.37 5.52
CA MET A 451 24.90 -4.59 4.31
C MET A 451 26.12 -3.65 4.19
N SER A 452 25.95 -2.37 4.53
CA SER A 452 27.06 -1.40 4.52
C SER A 452 28.10 -1.69 5.61
N LEU A 453 27.65 -2.11 6.80
CA LEU A 453 28.53 -2.45 7.92
C LEU A 453 29.24 -3.78 7.72
N ASP A 454 28.57 -4.79 7.17
CA ASP A 454 29.14 -6.09 6.87
C ASP A 454 30.28 -5.99 5.88
N TYR A 455 30.16 -5.15 4.83
CA TYR A 455 31.29 -4.86 3.94
C TYR A 455 32.46 -4.22 4.71
N HIS A 456 32.18 -3.23 5.55
CA HIS A 456 33.21 -2.57 6.35
C HIS A 456 33.95 -3.54 7.29
N PHE A 457 33.23 -4.40 8.00
CA PHE A 457 33.84 -5.36 8.94
C PHE A 457 34.51 -6.54 8.22
N THR A 458 33.81 -7.18 7.28
CA THR A 458 34.27 -8.43 6.64
C THR A 458 35.34 -8.19 5.57
N VAL A 459 35.30 -7.03 4.89
CA VAL A 459 36.28 -6.74 3.83
C VAL A 459 37.31 -5.75 4.34
N GLU A 460 36.89 -4.56 4.77
CA GLU A 460 37.86 -3.50 5.06
C GLU A 460 38.74 -3.80 6.28
N GLN A 461 38.15 -4.29 7.38
CA GLN A 461 38.93 -4.59 8.59
C GLN A 461 39.72 -5.89 8.47
N GLU A 462 39.19 -6.89 7.78
CA GLU A 462 39.88 -8.16 7.57
C GLU A 462 41.08 -8.02 6.63
N VAL A 463 40.94 -7.25 5.55
CA VAL A 463 42.05 -6.87 4.68
C VAL A 463 43.06 -5.99 5.45
N GLY A 464 42.60 -5.04 6.25
CA GLY A 464 43.47 -4.20 7.08
C GLY A 464 44.30 -5.02 8.07
N SER A 465 43.67 -5.98 8.75
CA SER A 465 44.30 -6.88 9.71
C SER A 465 45.33 -7.81 9.04
N SER A 466 44.96 -8.48 7.95
CA SER A 466 45.84 -9.42 7.22
C SER A 466 47.06 -8.73 6.60
N THR A 467 46.86 -7.54 6.04
CA THR A 467 47.94 -6.74 5.42
C THR A 467 48.72 -5.88 6.43
N HIS A 468 48.33 -5.88 7.70
CA HIS A 468 48.83 -4.96 8.73
C HIS A 468 48.72 -3.48 8.33
N ALA A 469 47.80 -3.16 7.41
CA ALA A 469 47.46 -1.80 7.05
C ALA A 469 46.59 -1.16 8.15
N PHE A 470 46.58 0.17 8.19
CA PHE A 470 45.77 0.87 9.18
C PHE A 470 44.28 0.71 8.88
N PHE A 471 43.53 0.27 9.89
CA PHE A 471 42.08 0.38 9.95
C PHE A 471 41.68 1.08 11.25
N GLY A 472 40.59 1.85 11.20
CA GLY A 472 40.12 2.63 12.34
C GLY A 472 39.52 1.75 13.44
N PHE A 473 39.66 2.18 14.70
CA PHE A 473 38.91 1.61 15.81
C PHE A 473 37.49 2.19 15.84
N ASN A 474 36.47 1.32 15.89
CA ASN A 474 35.06 1.70 15.76
C ASN A 474 34.35 1.98 17.10
N GLY A 475 35.11 2.42 18.11
CA GLY A 475 34.59 2.98 19.36
C GLY A 475 34.00 2.00 20.37
N THR A 476 33.72 0.74 20.00
CA THR A 476 33.19 -0.28 20.92
C THR A 476 33.77 -1.67 20.59
N ALA A 477 33.72 -2.59 21.56
CA ALA A 477 34.10 -4.01 21.41
C ALA A 477 35.57 -4.26 20.97
N GLY A 478 36.53 -3.52 21.51
CA GLY A 478 37.96 -3.78 21.30
C GLY A 478 38.76 -3.87 22.59
N VAL A 479 39.86 -4.60 22.55
CA VAL A 479 40.80 -4.74 23.67
C VAL A 479 42.07 -3.97 23.36
N TRP A 480 42.43 -3.05 24.24
CA TRP A 480 43.64 -2.24 24.12
C TRP A 480 44.70 -2.68 25.12
N ARG A 481 45.96 -2.77 24.67
CA ARG A 481 47.09 -2.81 25.59
C ARG A 481 47.17 -1.48 26.31
N ILE A 482 47.27 -1.51 27.65
CA ILE A 482 47.41 -0.29 28.46
C ILE A 482 48.65 0.52 28.04
N SER A 483 49.74 -0.15 27.69
CA SER A 483 50.95 0.51 27.16
C SER A 483 50.66 1.30 25.89
N ALA A 484 49.87 0.76 24.95
CA ALA A 484 49.50 1.43 23.72
C ALA A 484 48.68 2.70 23.99
N LEU A 485 47.75 2.65 24.97
CA LEU A 485 46.97 3.82 25.38
C LEU A 485 47.87 4.92 25.99
N ARG A 486 48.80 4.53 26.87
CA ARG A 486 49.74 5.46 27.51
C ARG A 486 50.66 6.12 26.46
N GLU A 487 51.24 5.32 25.56
CA GLU A 487 52.15 5.82 24.51
C GLU A 487 51.45 6.70 23.47
N ALA A 488 50.18 6.40 23.16
CA ALA A 488 49.39 7.23 22.27
C ALA A 488 49.00 8.57 22.92
N GLY A 489 49.06 8.68 24.25
CA GLY A 489 48.68 9.88 25.00
C GLY A 489 47.21 9.93 25.39
N GLY A 490 46.57 8.77 25.57
CA GLY A 490 45.19 8.65 26.05
C GLY A 490 44.12 9.13 25.06
N TRP A 491 42.88 9.20 25.55
CA TRP A 491 41.74 9.72 24.81
C TRP A 491 41.80 11.25 24.72
N LYS A 492 41.48 11.80 23.55
CA LYS A 492 41.45 13.25 23.32
C LYS A 492 40.12 13.63 22.69
N ASP A 493 39.53 14.72 23.16
CA ASP A 493 38.22 15.26 22.76
C ASP A 493 38.29 16.22 21.55
N ARG A 494 39.41 16.22 20.83
CA ARG A 494 39.69 17.15 19.72
C ARG A 494 38.72 17.03 18.53
N THR A 495 38.03 15.89 18.39
CA THR A 495 37.05 15.59 17.34
C THR A 495 35.99 14.65 17.89
N THR A 496 34.86 14.51 17.17
CA THR A 496 33.75 13.59 17.51
C THR A 496 34.04 12.11 17.19
N VAL A 497 35.30 11.80 16.87
CA VAL A 497 35.85 10.47 16.55
C VAL A 497 37.14 10.25 17.36
N GLU A 498 37.01 10.39 18.67
CA GLU A 498 38.09 10.23 19.65
C GLU A 498 38.75 8.84 19.58
N ASP A 499 37.97 7.83 19.21
CA ASP A 499 38.37 6.45 18.93
C ASP A 499 39.30 6.33 17.73
N MET A 500 38.96 7.01 16.64
CA MET A 500 39.78 7.06 15.44
C MET A 500 41.06 7.86 15.66
N ASP A 501 41.00 9.00 16.37
CA ASP A 501 42.19 9.79 16.71
C ASP A 501 43.20 8.96 17.54
N LEU A 502 42.70 8.25 18.56
CA LEU A 502 43.52 7.34 19.35
C LEU A 502 44.14 6.24 18.49
N ALA A 503 43.35 5.63 17.58
CA ALA A 503 43.85 4.62 16.66
C ALA A 503 44.94 5.14 15.73
N VAL A 504 44.78 6.34 15.15
CA VAL A 504 45.82 6.95 14.31
C VAL A 504 47.07 7.20 15.13
N ARG A 505 46.96 7.80 16.33
CA ARG A 505 48.11 8.08 17.20
C ARG A 505 48.86 6.80 17.61
N ALA A 506 48.15 5.75 18.01
CA ALA A 506 48.76 4.47 18.34
C ALA A 506 49.43 3.83 17.11
N SER A 507 48.78 3.90 15.94
CA SER A 507 49.35 3.45 14.66
C SER A 507 50.67 4.16 14.31
N LEU A 508 50.74 5.47 14.58
CA LEU A 508 51.91 6.32 14.41
C LEU A 508 53.04 6.04 15.42
N LYS A 509 52.76 5.32 16.51
CA LYS A 509 53.76 4.81 17.46
C LYS A 509 54.27 3.42 17.10
N GLY A 510 53.74 2.81 16.04
CA GLY A 510 54.15 1.49 15.56
C GLY A 510 53.24 0.34 16.01
N TRP A 511 52.18 0.62 16.77
CA TRP A 511 51.22 -0.40 17.18
C TRP A 511 50.47 -0.98 15.97
N LYS A 512 50.25 -2.30 16.03
CA LYS A 512 49.50 -3.09 15.04
C LYS A 512 48.10 -3.36 15.58
N PHE A 513 47.12 -3.34 14.68
CA PHE A 513 45.73 -3.63 14.99
C PHE A 513 45.36 -4.98 14.41
N VAL A 514 44.61 -5.79 15.16
CA VAL A 514 44.15 -7.11 14.75
C VAL A 514 42.63 -7.12 14.81
N PHE A 515 41.99 -7.51 13.71
CA PHE A 515 40.55 -7.72 13.63
C PHE A 515 40.24 -9.22 13.76
N LEU A 516 39.28 -9.56 14.61
CA LEU A 516 38.84 -10.94 14.85
C LEU A 516 37.43 -11.12 14.29
N GLY A 517 37.31 -11.48 13.01
CA GLY A 517 36.02 -11.60 12.30
C GLY A 517 35.08 -12.68 12.87
N ASP A 518 35.65 -13.72 13.47
CA ASP A 518 34.89 -14.80 14.12
C ASP A 518 34.22 -14.36 15.44
N LEU A 519 34.75 -13.31 16.08
CA LEU A 519 34.27 -12.85 17.37
C LEU A 519 33.28 -11.69 17.21
N LYS A 520 31.98 -12.00 17.32
CA LYS A 520 30.91 -11.03 17.09
C LYS A 520 30.33 -10.51 18.41
N VAL A 521 30.42 -9.20 18.62
CA VAL A 521 29.75 -8.50 19.72
C VAL A 521 28.45 -7.89 19.22
N LYS A 522 27.34 -8.15 19.92
CA LYS A 522 26.04 -7.60 19.56
C LYS A 522 26.06 -6.08 19.76
N SER A 523 25.69 -5.37 18.70
CA SER A 523 25.48 -3.92 18.72
C SER A 523 24.12 -3.59 18.14
N GLU A 524 23.53 -2.50 18.61
CA GLU A 524 22.23 -2.04 18.14
C GLU A 524 22.38 -0.95 17.07
N LEU A 525 21.67 -1.15 15.95
CA LEU A 525 21.52 -0.18 14.87
C LEU A 525 20.56 0.95 15.27
N PRO A 526 20.72 2.17 14.72
CA PRO A 526 19.79 3.27 14.94
C PRO A 526 18.35 2.90 14.61
N SER A 527 17.45 3.15 15.56
CA SER A 527 16.03 2.80 15.44
C SER A 527 15.22 3.76 14.56
N ALA A 528 15.77 4.92 14.18
CA ALA A 528 15.10 5.97 13.42
C ALA A 528 16.00 6.60 12.35
N LEU A 529 15.41 7.07 11.24
CA LEU A 529 16.15 7.78 10.18
C LEU A 529 16.85 9.03 10.71
N LYS A 530 16.24 9.73 11.67
CA LYS A 530 16.84 10.87 12.37
C LYS A 530 18.14 10.45 13.09
N ALA A 531 18.10 9.40 13.90
CA ALA A 531 19.26 8.86 14.60
C ALA A 531 20.35 8.37 13.63
N TYR A 532 19.95 7.72 12.53
CA TYR A 532 20.87 7.30 11.48
C TYR A 532 21.57 8.50 10.80
N ARG A 533 20.83 9.56 10.46
CA ARG A 533 21.40 10.80 9.89
C ARG A 533 22.43 11.44 10.82
N TYR A 534 22.16 11.51 12.13
CA TYR A 534 23.13 12.02 13.10
C TYR A 534 24.38 11.14 13.18
N GLN A 535 24.22 9.82 13.18
CA GLN A 535 25.34 8.89 13.15
C GLN A 535 26.21 9.08 11.91
N GLN A 536 25.59 9.14 10.72
CA GLN A 536 26.30 9.33 9.45
C GLN A 536 26.98 10.71 9.38
N HIS A 537 26.33 11.75 9.88
CA HIS A 537 26.95 13.07 10.01
C HIS A 537 28.23 12.99 10.85
N ARG A 538 28.19 12.35 12.02
CA ARG A 538 29.38 12.16 12.88
C ARG A 538 30.48 11.36 12.18
N TRP A 539 30.10 10.27 11.51
CA TRP A 539 31.03 9.37 10.83
C TRP A 539 31.67 9.94 9.56
N SER A 540 31.13 11.04 9.01
CA SER A 540 31.74 11.77 7.88
C SER A 540 32.43 13.07 8.34
N CYS A 541 31.80 13.85 9.22
CA CYS A 541 32.35 15.10 9.74
C CYS A 541 33.60 14.87 10.61
N GLY A 542 33.53 13.92 11.54
CA GLY A 542 34.62 13.64 12.48
C GLY A 542 35.94 13.26 11.79
N PRO A 543 35.95 12.28 10.86
CA PRO A 543 37.17 11.90 10.16
C PRO A 543 37.73 13.00 9.26
N ALA A 544 36.87 13.82 8.64
CA ALA A 544 37.30 14.95 7.82
C ALA A 544 38.01 16.03 8.66
N ASN A 545 37.45 16.35 9.84
CA ASN A 545 38.08 17.25 10.81
C ASN A 545 39.39 16.65 11.36
N LEU A 546 39.40 15.35 11.66
CA LEU A 546 40.60 14.65 12.13
C LEU A 546 41.72 14.66 11.09
N PHE A 547 41.38 14.45 9.81
CA PHE A 547 42.36 14.52 8.72
C PHE A 547 43.07 15.86 8.69
N ARG A 548 42.31 16.97 8.71
CA ARG A 548 42.84 18.33 8.76
C ARG A 548 43.80 18.51 9.93
N LYS A 549 43.39 18.08 11.14
CA LYS A 549 44.18 18.27 12.37
C LYS A 549 45.44 17.39 12.43
N MET A 550 45.38 16.17 11.90
CA MET A 550 46.48 15.20 11.99
C MET A 550 47.39 15.15 10.76
N PHE A 551 47.04 15.81 9.65
CA PHE A 551 47.79 15.73 8.39
C PHE A 551 49.30 15.95 8.57
N LEU A 552 49.68 17.06 9.23
CA LEU A 552 51.08 17.39 9.49
C LEU A 552 51.76 16.42 10.45
N GLU A 553 51.03 15.95 11.49
CA GLU A 553 51.55 14.96 12.44
C GLU A 553 51.85 13.62 11.76
N ILE A 554 50.99 13.16 10.85
CA ILE A 554 51.17 11.92 10.08
C ILE A 554 52.34 12.07 9.10
N ALA A 555 52.40 13.18 8.36
CA ALA A 555 53.43 13.42 7.36
C ALA A 555 54.85 13.47 7.98
N ARG A 556 54.99 14.21 9.11
CA ARG A 556 56.28 14.43 9.79
C ARG A 556 56.74 13.27 10.67
N ASN A 557 55.91 12.25 10.90
CA ASN A 557 56.24 11.15 11.79
C ASN A 557 57.44 10.31 11.27
N LYS A 558 58.52 10.14 12.03
CA LYS A 558 59.69 9.35 11.61
C LYS A 558 59.65 7.87 12.01
N LYS A 559 58.67 7.45 12.81
CA LYS A 559 58.58 6.09 13.38
C LYS A 559 57.91 5.07 12.45
N VAL A 560 57.09 5.52 11.51
CA VAL A 560 56.35 4.63 10.59
C VAL A 560 56.88 4.74 9.15
N SER A 561 56.76 3.65 8.39
CA SER A 561 57.20 3.59 6.99
C SER A 561 56.46 4.57 6.09
N LEU A 562 57.10 4.99 5.00
CA LEU A 562 56.50 5.87 3.98
C LEU A 562 55.19 5.28 3.43
N PHE A 563 55.18 3.97 3.14
CA PHE A 563 53.99 3.27 2.66
C PHE A 563 52.81 3.39 3.64
N LYS A 564 53.07 3.25 4.95
CA LYS A 564 52.03 3.40 5.98
C LYS A 564 51.48 4.83 6.01
N LYS A 565 52.34 5.84 5.88
CA LYS A 565 51.89 7.25 5.79
C LYS A 565 51.01 7.50 4.57
N VAL A 566 51.47 7.05 3.40
CA VAL A 566 50.72 7.19 2.13
C VAL A 566 49.38 6.48 2.26
N HIS A 567 49.35 5.26 2.81
CA HIS A 567 48.10 4.55 3.02
C HIS A 567 47.12 5.30 3.93
N VAL A 568 47.58 5.83 5.07
CA VAL A 568 46.73 6.57 6.00
C VAL A 568 46.23 7.89 5.40
N ILE A 569 47.12 8.67 4.78
CA ILE A 569 46.78 9.97 4.19
C ILE A 569 45.89 9.79 2.96
N TYR A 570 46.36 9.01 1.98
CA TYR A 570 45.74 8.90 0.67
C TYR A 570 44.57 7.92 0.69
N ASN A 571 44.80 6.64 0.98
CA ASN A 571 43.74 5.63 0.88
C ASN A 571 42.66 5.80 1.96
N PHE A 572 43.08 5.97 3.22
CA PHE A 572 42.15 5.99 4.35
C PHE A 572 41.44 7.35 4.48
N PHE A 573 42.15 8.47 4.60
CA PHE A 573 41.50 9.76 4.78
C PHE A 573 41.02 10.39 3.47
N PHE A 574 41.93 10.62 2.51
CA PHE A 574 41.61 11.38 1.30
C PHE A 574 40.60 10.64 0.42
N VAL A 575 40.90 9.43 -0.04
CA VAL A 575 40.03 8.67 -0.93
C VAL A 575 38.75 8.23 -0.21
N ARG A 576 38.87 7.50 0.90
CA ARG A 576 37.71 6.82 1.53
C ARG A 576 36.81 7.75 2.34
N LYS A 577 37.35 8.77 3.04
CA LYS A 577 36.55 9.65 3.92
C LYS A 577 36.17 11.00 3.29
N ILE A 578 36.87 11.42 2.24
CA ILE A 578 36.63 12.72 1.59
C ILE A 578 36.13 12.53 0.16
N VAL A 579 36.98 12.04 -0.75
CA VAL A 579 36.70 11.98 -2.19
C VAL A 579 35.50 11.10 -2.49
N ALA A 580 35.39 9.91 -1.87
CA ALA A 580 34.28 9.00 -2.11
C ALA A 580 32.90 9.67 -1.88
N HIS A 581 32.74 10.41 -0.80
CA HIS A 581 31.47 11.10 -0.50
C HIS A 581 31.17 12.21 -1.52
N ILE A 582 32.18 13.03 -1.83
CA ILE A 582 32.04 14.16 -2.76
C ILE A 582 31.74 13.66 -4.17
N VAL A 583 32.47 12.67 -4.67
CA VAL A 583 32.28 12.12 -6.02
C VAL A 583 30.90 11.46 -6.13
N THR A 584 30.47 10.66 -5.14
CA THR A 584 29.14 10.05 -5.18
C THR A 584 28.02 11.10 -5.26
N PHE A 585 28.15 12.22 -4.55
CA PHE A 585 27.15 13.29 -4.64
C PHE A 585 27.27 14.10 -5.94
N VAL A 586 28.44 14.66 -6.22
CA VAL A 586 28.64 15.58 -7.35
C VAL A 586 28.43 14.86 -8.68
N PHE A 587 29.02 13.68 -8.86
CA PHE A 587 28.93 12.98 -10.14
C PHE A 587 27.52 12.47 -10.41
N TYR A 588 26.91 11.75 -9.46
CA TYR A 588 25.62 11.10 -9.71
C TYR A 588 24.41 11.99 -9.48
N CYS A 589 24.48 12.92 -8.53
CA CYS A 589 23.33 13.78 -8.21
C CYS A 589 23.35 15.14 -8.92
N LEU A 590 24.51 15.60 -9.43
CA LEU A 590 24.62 16.89 -10.11
C LEU A 590 25.06 16.76 -11.57
N VAL A 591 26.22 16.15 -11.83
CA VAL A 591 26.81 16.09 -13.18
C VAL A 591 25.96 15.28 -14.14
N ILE A 592 25.59 14.03 -13.80
CA ILE A 592 24.73 13.20 -14.67
C ILE A 592 23.41 13.90 -15.01
N PRO A 593 22.61 14.43 -14.04
CA PRO A 593 21.42 15.20 -14.38
C PRO A 593 21.70 16.46 -15.21
N ALA A 594 22.79 17.19 -14.95
CA ALA A 594 23.14 18.40 -15.70
C ALA A 594 23.49 18.10 -17.16
N THR A 595 24.11 16.95 -17.46
CA THR A 595 24.40 16.54 -18.85
C THR A 595 23.16 16.22 -19.68
N VAL A 596 22.01 15.96 -19.04
CA VAL A 596 20.72 15.88 -19.74
C VAL A 596 20.29 17.25 -20.27
N LEU A 597 20.73 18.34 -19.62
CA LEU A 597 20.42 19.71 -20.00
C LEU A 597 21.46 20.33 -20.95
N VAL A 598 22.65 19.73 -21.05
CA VAL A 598 23.78 20.21 -21.87
C VAL A 598 24.29 19.05 -22.73
N PRO A 599 23.68 18.81 -23.89
CA PRO A 599 23.97 17.63 -24.74
C PRO A 599 25.39 17.61 -25.33
N GLU A 600 26.13 18.73 -25.28
CA GLU A 600 27.53 18.83 -25.72
C GLU A 600 28.51 18.16 -24.75
N VAL A 601 28.08 17.83 -23.53
CA VAL A 601 28.93 17.19 -22.51
C VAL A 601 28.66 15.69 -22.49
N GLU A 602 29.52 14.93 -23.15
CA GLU A 602 29.46 13.46 -23.14
C GLU A 602 30.17 12.87 -21.92
N ILE A 603 29.45 12.10 -21.11
CA ILE A 603 30.03 11.33 -20.00
C ILE A 603 30.46 9.95 -20.50
N PRO A 604 31.74 9.55 -20.32
CA PRO A 604 32.19 8.23 -20.73
C PRO A 604 31.43 7.10 -20.01
N LYS A 605 30.88 6.15 -20.79
CA LYS A 605 30.11 5.00 -20.27
C LYS A 605 30.88 4.16 -19.25
N TRP A 606 32.19 4.04 -19.41
CA TRP A 606 33.04 3.30 -18.48
C TRP A 606 33.05 3.90 -17.07
N GLY A 607 32.99 5.23 -16.97
CA GLY A 607 32.95 5.95 -15.69
C GLY A 607 31.55 5.99 -15.08
N ALA A 608 30.51 6.17 -15.90
CA ALA A 608 29.13 6.28 -15.43
C ALA A 608 28.45 4.95 -15.09
N VAL A 609 28.85 3.86 -15.77
CA VAL A 609 28.14 2.56 -15.68
C VAL A 609 29.07 1.44 -15.24
N TYR A 610 30.24 1.25 -15.88
CA TYR A 610 31.05 0.05 -15.62
C TYR A 610 31.76 0.08 -14.27
N ILE A 611 32.50 1.15 -13.95
CA ILE A 611 33.17 1.30 -12.65
C ILE A 611 32.17 1.15 -11.47
N PRO A 612 31.01 1.83 -11.47
CA PRO A 612 30.08 1.78 -10.35
C PRO A 612 29.40 0.42 -10.21
N SER A 613 29.06 -0.23 -11.33
CA SER A 613 28.51 -1.58 -11.33
C SER A 613 29.52 -2.58 -10.77
N ILE A 614 30.80 -2.50 -11.15
CA ILE A 614 31.86 -3.36 -10.62
C ILE A 614 32.04 -3.14 -9.11
N ILE A 615 32.16 -1.89 -8.66
CA ILE A 615 32.28 -1.56 -7.23
C ILE A 615 31.08 -2.11 -6.45
N THR A 616 29.87 -1.95 -6.97
CA THR A 616 28.65 -2.41 -6.30
C THR A 616 28.56 -3.93 -6.24
N LEU A 617 28.94 -4.62 -7.33
CA LEU A 617 29.02 -6.08 -7.36
C LEU A 617 30.06 -6.60 -6.38
N LEU A 618 31.25 -6.00 -6.34
CA LEU A 618 32.30 -6.36 -5.37
C LEU A 618 31.85 -6.15 -3.92
N ASN A 619 31.11 -5.08 -3.64
CA ASN A 619 30.53 -4.85 -2.32
C ASN A 619 29.48 -5.91 -1.97
N ALA A 620 28.70 -6.35 -2.95
CA ALA A 620 27.65 -7.34 -2.76
C ALA A 620 28.18 -8.77 -2.51
N VAL A 621 29.38 -9.10 -3.02
CA VAL A 621 30.05 -10.39 -2.77
C VAL A 621 30.28 -10.63 -1.26
N GLY A 622 30.55 -9.58 -0.49
CA GLY A 622 30.68 -9.66 0.97
C GLY A 622 29.36 -9.97 1.70
N THR A 623 28.21 -9.85 1.04
CA THR A 623 26.88 -9.96 1.65
C THR A 623 25.86 -10.68 0.73
N PRO A 624 26.07 -11.96 0.39
CA PRO A 624 25.25 -12.67 -0.60
C PRO A 624 23.77 -12.77 -0.22
N ARG A 625 23.46 -12.74 1.09
CA ARG A 625 22.07 -12.77 1.61
C ARG A 625 21.25 -11.53 1.25
N SER A 626 21.91 -10.42 0.90
CA SER A 626 21.29 -9.11 0.68
C SER A 626 21.30 -8.67 -0.79
N LEU A 627 21.68 -9.54 -1.74
CA LEU A 627 21.72 -9.24 -3.18
C LEU A 627 20.41 -8.66 -3.73
N HIS A 628 19.27 -9.16 -3.25
CA HIS A 628 17.94 -8.67 -3.63
C HIS A 628 17.66 -7.21 -3.23
N LEU A 629 18.49 -6.59 -2.38
CA LEU A 629 18.35 -5.20 -1.91
C LEU A 629 19.29 -4.22 -2.62
N LEU A 630 20.11 -4.71 -3.54
CA LEU A 630 21.20 -3.94 -4.16
C LEU A 630 20.71 -2.66 -4.86
N VAL A 631 19.62 -2.75 -5.62
CA VAL A 631 19.01 -1.59 -6.30
C VAL A 631 18.58 -0.53 -5.29
N PHE A 632 17.90 -0.94 -4.22
CA PHE A 632 17.44 0.00 -3.21
C PHE A 632 18.59 0.59 -2.40
N TRP A 633 19.66 -0.16 -2.19
CA TRP A 633 20.86 0.33 -1.53
C TRP A 633 21.59 1.40 -2.36
N ILE A 634 21.72 1.23 -3.67
CA ILE A 634 22.31 2.26 -4.56
C ILE A 634 21.53 3.58 -4.43
N LEU A 635 20.20 3.51 -4.52
CA LEU A 635 19.35 4.70 -4.39
C LEU A 635 19.49 5.35 -3.00
N PHE A 636 19.56 4.53 -1.95
CA PHE A 636 19.76 5.00 -0.58
C PHE A 636 21.13 5.68 -0.40
N GLU A 637 22.21 5.09 -0.92
CA GLU A 637 23.56 5.65 -0.88
C GLU A 637 23.63 7.01 -1.61
N ASN A 638 22.95 7.15 -2.76
CA ASN A 638 22.88 8.42 -3.48
C ASN A 638 22.23 9.52 -2.63
N VAL A 639 21.12 9.23 -1.95
CA VAL A 639 20.47 10.19 -1.05
C VAL A 639 21.36 10.52 0.15
N MET A 640 22.05 9.53 0.70
CA MET A 640 22.94 9.72 1.85
C MET A 640 24.23 10.46 1.48
N SER A 641 24.67 10.40 0.22
CA SER A 641 25.87 11.09 -0.26
C SER A 641 25.81 12.60 -0.07
N LEU A 642 24.63 13.23 -0.22
CA LEU A 642 24.42 14.65 0.07
C LEU A 642 24.72 14.96 1.55
N HIS A 643 24.16 14.17 2.47
CA HIS A 643 24.35 14.37 3.91
C HIS A 643 25.81 14.15 4.31
N ARG A 644 26.47 13.12 3.76
CA ARG A 644 27.89 12.85 4.02
C ARG A 644 28.79 13.93 3.44
N THR A 645 28.53 14.40 2.22
CA THR A 645 29.26 15.50 1.58
C THR A 645 29.16 16.78 2.38
N LYS A 646 27.95 17.16 2.80
CA LYS A 646 27.73 18.32 3.68
C LYS A 646 28.54 18.17 4.98
N ALA A 647 28.49 17.01 5.62
CA ALA A 647 29.23 16.73 6.85
C ALA A 647 30.76 16.78 6.65
N THR A 648 31.26 16.27 5.53
CA THR A 648 32.68 16.33 5.16
C THR A 648 33.16 17.77 5.00
N PHE A 649 32.40 18.63 4.30
CA PHE A 649 32.74 20.06 4.16
C PHE A 649 32.73 20.78 5.51
N ILE A 650 31.72 20.53 6.34
CA ILE A 650 31.63 21.05 7.71
C ILE A 650 32.88 20.67 8.52
N GLY A 651 33.31 19.41 8.44
CA GLY A 651 34.51 18.92 9.12
C GLY A 651 35.82 19.53 8.59
N LEU A 652 35.97 19.67 7.27
CA LEU A 652 37.17 20.27 6.64
C LEU A 652 37.30 21.77 6.87
N LEU A 653 36.17 22.49 6.93
CA LEU A 653 36.13 23.95 7.10
C LEU A 653 35.98 24.38 8.56
N GLU A 654 35.84 23.43 9.49
CA GLU A 654 35.53 23.69 10.90
C GLU A 654 34.29 24.61 11.09
N ALA A 655 33.29 24.49 10.22
CA ALA A 655 32.13 25.39 10.18
C ALA A 655 30.93 24.87 11.01
N GLY A 656 30.36 25.70 11.88
CA GLY A 656 29.11 25.38 12.60
C GLY A 656 29.24 24.30 13.68
N ARG A 657 28.30 23.35 13.74
CA ARG A 657 28.13 22.32 14.81
C ARG A 657 29.11 21.14 14.68
N VAL A 658 30.40 21.40 14.45
CA VAL A 658 31.43 20.36 14.14
C VAL A 658 31.73 19.44 15.32
N ASN A 659 31.77 20.01 16.53
CA ASN A 659 32.08 19.28 17.77
C ASN A 659 30.83 18.80 18.51
N GLU A 660 29.65 18.91 17.89
CA GLU A 660 28.43 18.53 18.59
C GLU A 660 28.25 17.01 18.64
N TRP A 661 28.14 16.52 19.87
CA TRP A 661 27.89 15.12 20.16
C TRP A 661 26.42 14.89 20.49
N VAL A 662 25.64 14.43 19.50
CA VAL A 662 24.24 14.04 19.66
C VAL A 662 24.17 12.54 19.96
N VAL A 663 23.61 12.18 21.12
CA VAL A 663 23.41 10.77 21.50
C VAL A 663 22.43 10.10 20.54
N THR A 664 22.83 8.96 19.97
CA THR A 664 21.94 8.15 19.13
C THR A 664 21.08 7.26 20.01
N GLU A 665 19.76 7.40 19.90
CA GLU A 665 18.81 6.57 20.64
C GLU A 665 18.95 5.08 20.25
N LYS A 666 19.17 4.22 21.25
CA LYS A 666 19.25 2.75 21.16
C LYS A 666 18.34 2.13 22.24
N LEU A 667 17.63 1.04 21.94
CA LEU A 667 16.49 0.50 22.69
C LEU A 667 16.82 -0.59 23.74
N GLY A 668 18.01 -1.23 23.71
CA GLY A 668 18.48 -2.16 24.76
C GLY A 668 17.96 -3.62 24.71
N ASP A 669 18.70 -4.57 25.33
CA ASP A 669 18.54 -6.03 25.17
C ASP A 669 17.70 -6.76 26.26
N ALA A 670 17.52 -6.20 27.46
CA ALA A 670 16.81 -6.86 28.57
C ALA A 670 15.33 -7.18 28.26
N LEU A 671 14.72 -6.46 27.29
CA LEU A 671 13.36 -6.70 26.81
C LEU A 671 13.24 -7.79 25.72
N LYS A 672 14.37 -8.27 25.15
CA LYS A 672 14.41 -9.22 24.02
C LYS A 672 14.39 -10.69 24.43
N MET A 673 14.99 -11.08 25.57
CA MET A 673 15.15 -12.50 25.92
C MET A 673 13.84 -13.23 26.26
N LYS A 674 12.85 -12.54 26.86
CA LYS A 674 11.50 -13.11 27.08
C LYS A 674 10.72 -13.40 25.78
N MET A 675 11.23 -13.00 24.61
CA MET A 675 10.51 -13.09 23.32
C MET A 675 11.06 -14.07 22.29
N ALA A 676 12.35 -14.41 22.35
CA ALA A 676 13.02 -15.18 21.29
C ALA A 676 12.47 -16.62 21.18
N ALA A 677 12.13 -17.24 22.33
CA ALA A 677 11.59 -18.59 22.38
C ALA A 677 10.20 -18.73 21.70
N LYS A 678 9.42 -17.64 21.59
CA LYS A 678 8.07 -17.66 20.99
C LYS A 678 8.06 -17.33 19.49
N ALA A 679 9.14 -16.76 18.96
CA ALA A 679 9.25 -16.32 17.55
C ALA A 679 9.81 -17.41 16.61
N ALA A 680 10.74 -18.24 17.09
CA ALA A 680 11.40 -19.28 16.29
C ALA A 680 10.42 -20.31 15.70
N ARG A 681 9.31 -20.60 16.41
CA ARG A 681 8.29 -21.56 15.95
C ARG A 681 7.42 -21.05 14.78
N LYS A 682 7.46 -19.75 14.43
CA LYS A 682 6.52 -19.11 13.47
C LYS A 682 7.14 -18.61 12.17
N LEU A 683 8.48 -18.55 12.06
CA LEU A 683 9.18 -18.00 10.90
C LEU A 683 9.26 -18.98 9.72
N ARG A 684 9.22 -20.29 9.97
CA ARG A 684 9.45 -21.34 8.97
C ARG A 684 8.30 -21.51 7.94
N ILE A 685 7.20 -20.75 8.06
CA ILE A 685 5.96 -20.97 7.27
C ILE A 685 5.64 -19.83 6.26
N ARG A 686 6.37 -18.69 6.21
CA ARG A 686 5.76 -17.42 5.72
C ARG A 686 6.21 -16.78 4.39
N MET A 687 7.19 -17.30 3.64
CA MET A 687 7.64 -16.63 2.39
C MET A 687 6.80 -16.96 1.15
N GLY A 688 6.22 -18.17 1.06
CA GLY A 688 5.37 -18.55 -0.08
C GLY A 688 4.03 -17.80 -0.14
N ASP A 689 3.46 -17.43 1.01
CA ASP A 689 2.12 -16.83 1.11
C ASP A 689 2.05 -15.33 0.74
N ARG A 690 3.17 -14.70 0.40
CA ARG A 690 3.25 -13.23 0.16
C ARG A 690 3.30 -12.84 -1.30
N LEU A 691 3.53 -13.78 -2.21
CA LEU A 691 3.61 -13.51 -3.63
C LEU A 691 2.21 -13.63 -4.25
N HIS A 692 1.83 -12.61 -5.02
CA HIS A 692 0.58 -12.61 -5.76
C HIS A 692 0.87 -12.69 -7.26
N LEU A 693 0.85 -13.93 -7.77
CA LEU A 693 1.32 -14.27 -9.11
C LEU A 693 0.55 -13.58 -10.24
N LEU A 694 -0.75 -13.32 -10.07
CA LEU A 694 -1.55 -12.64 -11.10
C LEU A 694 -1.10 -11.19 -11.26
N GLU A 695 -0.88 -10.49 -10.14
CA GLU A 695 -0.40 -9.12 -10.11
C GLU A 695 1.02 -9.02 -10.66
N LEU A 696 1.89 -9.97 -10.34
CA LEU A 696 3.24 -10.06 -10.92
C LEU A 696 3.19 -10.33 -12.44
N GLY A 697 2.29 -11.20 -12.90
CA GLY A 697 2.11 -11.49 -14.32
C GLY A 697 1.63 -10.27 -15.11
N VAL A 698 0.62 -9.56 -14.60
CA VAL A 698 0.15 -8.31 -15.21
C VAL A 698 1.25 -7.23 -15.14
N GLY A 699 1.98 -7.13 -14.04
CA GLY A 699 3.13 -6.22 -13.92
C GLY A 699 4.21 -6.49 -14.95
N ALA A 700 4.56 -7.76 -15.18
CA ALA A 700 5.54 -8.16 -16.20
C ALA A 700 5.06 -7.85 -17.63
N TYR A 701 3.79 -8.12 -17.92
CA TYR A 701 3.17 -7.76 -19.20
C TYR A 701 3.24 -6.24 -19.46
N LEU A 702 2.83 -5.43 -18.49
CA LEU A 702 2.87 -3.97 -18.59
C LEU A 702 4.30 -3.43 -18.74
N PHE A 703 5.25 -4.01 -18.01
CA PHE A 703 6.66 -3.64 -18.10
C PHE A 703 7.22 -3.94 -19.50
N PHE A 704 6.90 -5.12 -20.04
CA PHE A 704 7.29 -5.50 -21.39
C PHE A 704 6.71 -4.54 -22.45
N CYS A 705 5.41 -4.22 -22.36
CA CYS A 705 4.79 -3.22 -23.24
C CYS A 705 5.45 -1.84 -23.08
N GLY A 706 5.81 -1.43 -21.85
CA GLY A 706 6.53 -0.18 -21.60
C GLY A 706 7.90 -0.15 -22.27
N CYS A 707 8.69 -1.22 -22.16
CA CYS A 707 9.97 -1.35 -22.86
C CYS A 707 9.81 -1.30 -24.38
N TYR A 708 8.77 -1.96 -24.92
CA TYR A 708 8.46 -1.93 -26.34
C TYR A 708 8.09 -0.51 -26.80
N ASP A 709 7.26 0.22 -26.06
CA ASP A 709 6.87 1.60 -26.39
C ASP A 709 8.07 2.56 -26.35
N VAL A 710 9.05 2.35 -25.47
CA VAL A 710 10.30 3.14 -25.48
C VAL A 710 11.11 2.89 -26.76
N ALA A 711 11.17 1.63 -27.21
CA ALA A 711 12.00 1.25 -28.35
C ALA A 711 11.34 1.57 -29.71
N PHE A 712 10.02 1.42 -29.81
CA PHE A 712 9.28 1.43 -31.08
C PHE A 712 8.00 2.29 -31.05
N GLY A 713 7.62 2.82 -29.89
CA GLY A 713 6.36 3.51 -29.69
C GLY A 713 6.34 4.94 -30.21
N LYS A 714 5.15 5.39 -30.64
CA LYS A 714 4.91 6.75 -31.14
C LYS A 714 4.11 7.64 -30.17
N ASN A 715 3.40 7.03 -29.22
CA ASN A 715 2.41 7.72 -28.38
C ASN A 715 2.88 7.98 -26.93
N HIS A 716 4.12 7.61 -26.60
CA HIS A 716 4.76 7.81 -25.30
C HIS A 716 3.94 7.30 -24.08
N TYR A 717 3.19 6.20 -24.25
CA TYR A 717 2.46 5.54 -23.17
C TYR A 717 3.40 4.92 -22.12
N TYR A 718 4.68 4.73 -22.43
CA TYR A 718 5.67 4.11 -21.54
C TYR A 718 5.70 4.70 -20.13
N ILE A 719 5.49 6.02 -19.96
CA ILE A 719 5.45 6.66 -18.63
C ILE A 719 4.32 6.05 -17.79
N PHE A 720 3.11 6.00 -18.36
CA PHE A 720 1.95 5.38 -17.71
C PHE A 720 2.19 3.88 -17.47
N LEU A 721 2.71 3.16 -18.47
CA LEU A 721 2.94 1.71 -18.39
C LEU A 721 3.96 1.33 -17.32
N PHE A 722 5.07 2.07 -17.19
CA PHE A 722 6.07 1.81 -16.15
C PHE A 722 5.55 2.13 -14.75
N LEU A 723 4.81 3.23 -14.58
CA LEU A 723 4.17 3.55 -13.31
C LEU A 723 3.15 2.48 -12.90
N GLN A 724 2.34 2.00 -13.87
CA GLN A 724 1.37 0.94 -13.65
C GLN A 724 2.03 -0.40 -13.34
N ALA A 725 3.06 -0.78 -14.10
CA ALA A 725 3.86 -1.99 -13.85
C ALA A 725 4.47 -1.97 -12.45
N THR A 726 5.04 -0.82 -12.05
CA THR A 726 5.60 -0.62 -10.70
C THR A 726 4.54 -0.83 -9.62
N ALA A 727 3.34 -0.27 -9.77
CA ALA A 727 2.25 -0.47 -8.83
C ALA A 727 1.84 -1.95 -8.71
N PHE A 728 1.72 -2.65 -9.84
CA PHE A 728 1.43 -4.09 -9.87
C PHE A 728 2.53 -4.92 -9.20
N PHE A 729 3.81 -4.59 -9.40
CA PHE A 729 4.91 -5.27 -8.71
C PHE A 729 4.89 -5.01 -7.20
N ILE A 730 4.69 -3.77 -6.76
CA ILE A 730 4.62 -3.42 -5.33
C ILE A 730 3.52 -4.22 -4.62
N VAL A 731 2.33 -4.32 -5.24
CA VAL A 731 1.22 -5.14 -4.72
C VAL A 731 1.55 -6.64 -4.84
N GLY A 732 2.13 -7.07 -5.96
CA GLY A 732 2.49 -8.46 -6.26
C GLY A 732 3.51 -9.07 -5.30
N PHE A 733 4.47 -8.28 -4.82
CA PHE A 733 5.44 -8.68 -3.80
C PHE A 733 4.92 -8.53 -2.36
N GLY A 734 3.71 -7.97 -2.18
CA GLY A 734 3.07 -7.83 -0.87
C GLY A 734 3.60 -6.67 -0.01
N TYR A 735 4.10 -5.59 -0.62
CA TYR A 735 4.60 -4.42 0.10
C TYR A 735 3.49 -3.45 0.56
N VAL A 736 2.26 -3.60 0.06
CA VAL A 736 1.10 -2.75 0.40
C VAL A 736 0.35 -3.27 1.65
N GLY A 737 -0.10 -2.34 2.52
CA GLY A 737 -0.79 -2.68 3.77
C GLY A 737 0.15 -3.14 4.90
N THR A 738 1.42 -2.73 4.83
CA THR A 738 2.37 -2.90 5.94
C THR A 738 2.33 -1.63 6.80
N PHE A 739 2.09 -1.79 8.11
CA PHE A 739 2.01 -0.70 9.08
C PHE A 739 3.17 0.29 8.91
N VAL A 740 2.86 1.51 8.47
CA VAL A 740 3.76 2.65 8.62
C VAL A 740 3.36 3.28 9.94
N SER A 741 4.15 3.08 11.00
CA SER A 741 3.90 3.80 12.25
C SER A 741 4.03 5.29 11.97
N HIS A 742 2.97 6.06 12.24
CA HIS A 742 3.09 7.50 12.44
C HIS A 742 4.14 7.73 13.53
N SER A 743 5.24 8.35 13.12
CA SER A 743 6.26 8.90 13.99
C SER A 743 5.77 10.18 14.63
#